data_AF-A0A5P8W6X4-F1
#
_entry.id   AF-A0A5P8W6X4-F1
#
_cell.length_a   1.000
_cell.length_b   1.000
_cell.length_c   1.000
_cell.angle_alpha   90.00
_cell.angle_beta   90.00
_cell.angle_gamma   90.00
#
_symmetry.space_group_name_H-M   'P 1'
#
loop_
_entity.id
_entity.type
_entity.pdbx_description
1 polymer ?
#
loop_
_entity_poly.entity_id
_entity_poly.type
_entity_poly.pdbx_seq_one_letter_code
_entity_poly.pdbx_strand_id
1 'polypeptide(L)'
;MEIQGFGISACLGIPVVLSLLTQGERIKESLVKNVHQVSTNKEISLSNRELISANSKPKTYYVSGSGNNGNNGLSTSSAFRTIQKAADLTNPGDTVLIMNGVYKNASPNGNVLSITRSGKVNAWIRYKAYSGHLPKIQHNGWNGILISNGASYIEINGLEIIGNNANITLDYAMSQKNNRRNPLTSGNCISVNAGKNGRSHHLRIVNNKVHDCGGGGIGTSQSDYVTIDNNVVFNNAWYSVYGNSGISMLNNWNSDNNRGYKMFVTNNKSYNNRMYIPWIAVGKITDGNGIIIDSSTNKQKNLKLSAYTGRTLVKNNLTFNNGGSGIHTFISEHIDIVNNTAVLNNQSPEIKDGQIFANNSSNVRILRNILYAFPGKVVNSNFRNKNVTYDYNIYLNSSKIAVKGPNDVVADSEFLSKHPTIERIFSNWKSKLDKQNPPTRTNVESKSASLVCEPMTYTLQSKPIQVGCSSTSLAQTTASPSAQTTAFSDVSSNYWAAQFIQQLSGRGVIAGFPDGSFRPEEAVTRAQFAAMVNKAFQKPAQRQAINFADVPSNYWASSAIQQAYTIGFLSGYPGNRFEPNQAIPRQQVLVSLANGLGYSSGGNNESTLRYFNDASKIASYARSPIAAATEKQIVVNYPNVKSLNPTATATRAQVAAFIYQALVSSNQAPAINSPYVVSNPSN
;
A
#
# COMPACT_ATOMS: atom_id res chain seq x y z
N MET A 1 11.03 -19.57 11.62
CA MET A 1 9.63 -19.75 11.19
C MET A 1 9.26 -18.55 10.33
N GLU A 2 9.62 -18.59 9.06
CA GLU A 2 9.34 -17.52 8.10
C GLU A 2 7.89 -17.65 7.60
N ILE A 3 7.12 -16.58 7.75
CA ILE A 3 5.71 -16.52 7.36
C ILE A 3 5.65 -15.99 5.93
N GLN A 4 5.37 -16.88 4.97
CA GLN A 4 5.13 -16.53 3.58
C GLN A 4 3.68 -16.02 3.37
N GLY A 5 3.61 -14.83 2.75
CA GLY A 5 2.69 -14.41 1.69
C GLY A 5 1.19 -14.69 1.79
N PHE A 6 0.39 -13.61 1.92
CA PHE A 6 -0.98 -13.57 1.43
C PHE A 6 -1.08 -12.68 0.18
N GLY A 7 -1.56 -13.27 -0.91
CA GLY A 7 -1.96 -12.59 -2.15
C GLY A 7 -3.32 -11.89 -2.04
N ILE A 8 -3.52 -10.93 -2.93
CA ILE A 8 -4.48 -9.79 -2.87
C ILE A 8 -5.94 -10.14 -3.24
N SER A 9 -6.25 -11.35 -3.71
CA SER A 9 -7.57 -11.62 -4.33
C SER A 9 -8.77 -11.78 -3.38
N ALA A 10 -8.56 -11.84 -2.06
CA ALA A 10 -9.68 -11.94 -1.09
C ALA A 10 -10.24 -10.58 -0.63
N CYS A 11 -9.55 -9.47 -0.91
CA CYS A 11 -9.94 -8.14 -0.41
C CYS A 11 -10.94 -7.39 -1.31
N LEU A 12 -11.08 -7.78 -2.59
CA LEU A 12 -12.04 -7.15 -3.51
C LEU A 12 -13.43 -7.81 -3.51
N GLY A 13 -13.53 -9.07 -3.06
CA GLY A 13 -14.83 -9.77 -3.01
C GLY A 13 -15.76 -9.21 -1.93
N ILE A 14 -15.22 -8.78 -0.79
CA ILE A 14 -16.01 -8.36 0.36
C ILE A 14 -16.76 -7.03 0.15
N PRO A 15 -16.14 -5.96 -0.40
CA PRO A 15 -16.85 -4.71 -0.71
C PRO A 15 -17.84 -4.86 -1.89
N VAL A 16 -17.51 -5.70 -2.88
CA VAL A 16 -18.39 -5.98 -4.03
C VAL A 16 -19.62 -6.77 -3.57
N VAL A 17 -19.45 -7.79 -2.72
CA VAL A 17 -20.55 -8.52 -2.09
C VAL A 17 -21.43 -7.58 -1.27
N LEU A 18 -20.87 -6.62 -0.51
CA LEU A 18 -21.67 -5.61 0.20
C LEU A 18 -22.46 -4.68 -0.75
N SER A 19 -21.85 -4.28 -1.87
CA SER A 19 -22.55 -3.45 -2.87
C SER A 19 -23.68 -4.21 -3.58
N LEU A 20 -23.49 -5.51 -3.81
CA LEU A 20 -24.50 -6.39 -4.43
C LEU A 20 -25.61 -6.77 -3.43
N LEU A 21 -25.28 -6.93 -2.14
CA LEU A 21 -26.25 -7.19 -1.06
C LEU A 21 -27.15 -5.99 -0.75
N THR A 22 -26.64 -4.78 -0.93
CA THR A 22 -27.36 -3.52 -0.63
C THR A 22 -28.08 -2.93 -1.85
N GLN A 23 -27.94 -3.53 -3.04
CA GLN A 23 -28.65 -3.13 -4.25
C GLN A 23 -30.12 -3.62 -4.31
N GLY A 24 -30.54 -4.45 -3.36
CA GLY A 24 -31.90 -5.01 -3.28
C GLY A 24 -32.99 -4.08 -2.73
N GLU A 25 -32.64 -3.01 -2.01
CA GLU A 25 -33.63 -2.04 -1.52
C GLU A 25 -33.15 -0.60 -1.72
N ARG A 26 -33.96 0.16 -2.46
CA ARG A 26 -33.75 1.56 -2.84
C ARG A 26 -33.58 2.45 -1.60
N ILE A 27 -32.34 2.73 -1.21
CA ILE A 27 -32.03 3.81 -0.26
C ILE A 27 -31.40 4.97 -1.03
N LYS A 28 -32.17 6.06 -1.14
CA LYS A 28 -31.78 7.33 -1.76
C LYS A 28 -30.43 7.79 -1.22
N GLU A 29 -29.46 7.79 -2.13
CA GLU A 29 -28.08 8.25 -2.01
C GLU A 29 -28.00 9.78 -1.73
N SER A 30 -28.41 10.18 -0.53
CA SER A 30 -28.49 11.60 -0.12
C SER A 30 -27.58 11.99 1.04
N LEU A 31 -26.90 11.04 1.70
CA LEU A 31 -26.05 11.32 2.87
C LEU A 31 -24.57 11.62 2.57
N VAL A 32 -24.16 11.64 1.28
CA VAL A 32 -22.79 12.00 0.86
C VAL A 32 -22.77 13.15 -0.16
N LYS A 33 -23.93 13.58 -0.69
CA LYS A 33 -24.00 14.68 -1.69
C LYS A 33 -23.82 16.09 -1.13
N ASN A 34 -23.86 16.27 0.19
CA ASN A 34 -23.65 17.57 0.84
C ASN A 34 -22.37 17.63 1.68
N VAL A 35 -21.31 16.91 1.29
CA VAL A 35 -19.97 17.40 1.60
C VAL A 35 -19.68 18.48 0.57
N HIS A 36 -20.03 19.73 0.88
CA HIS A 36 -19.35 20.84 0.22
C HIS A 36 -17.86 20.58 0.42
N GLN A 37 -17.16 20.23 -0.67
CA GLN A 37 -15.77 20.65 -0.77
C GLN A 37 -15.83 22.14 -0.47
N VAL A 38 -15.28 22.55 0.68
CA VAL A 38 -14.95 23.95 0.87
C VAL A 38 -13.90 24.22 -0.19
N SER A 39 -14.36 24.72 -1.33
CA SER A 39 -13.51 25.37 -2.31
C SER A 39 -12.74 26.43 -1.55
N THR A 40 -11.44 26.27 -1.42
CA THR A 40 -10.55 27.27 -0.83
C THR A 40 -10.35 28.49 -1.74
N ASN A 41 -11.28 28.75 -2.67
CA ASN A 41 -11.32 29.96 -3.48
C ASN A 41 -12.31 30.94 -2.86
N LYS A 42 -11.97 31.45 -1.68
CA LYS A 42 -12.44 32.77 -1.26
C LYS A 42 -11.18 33.56 -0.94
N GLU A 43 -10.71 34.30 -1.94
CA GLU A 43 -9.72 35.36 -1.76
C GLU A 43 -10.25 36.30 -0.68
N ILE A 44 -9.67 36.20 0.50
CA ILE A 44 -9.70 37.30 1.45
C ILE A 44 -8.54 38.20 1.02
N SER A 45 -8.87 39.27 0.31
CA SER A 45 -7.99 40.41 0.12
C SER A 45 -7.64 40.97 1.51
N LEU A 46 -6.44 40.67 1.99
CA LEU A 46 -5.81 41.39 3.10
C LEU A 46 -4.66 42.22 2.56
N SER A 47 -4.78 43.51 2.83
CA SER A 47 -3.89 44.60 2.45
C SER A 47 -2.42 44.32 2.76
N ASN A 48 -1.59 44.58 1.75
CA ASN A 48 -0.17 44.94 1.79
C ASN A 48 0.47 44.97 3.19
N ARG A 49 1.17 43.89 3.54
CA ARG A 49 2.36 43.95 4.41
C ARG A 49 3.48 43.09 3.81
N GLU A 50 4.42 43.81 3.23
CA GLU A 50 5.82 43.49 2.92
C GLU A 50 6.23 42.02 2.84
N LEU A 51 6.39 41.57 1.60
CA LEU A 51 7.17 40.40 1.22
C LEU A 51 8.68 40.71 1.36
N ILE A 52 9.29 40.26 2.44
CA ILE A 52 10.73 39.96 2.51
C ILE A 52 10.83 38.60 3.22
N SER A 53 11.01 37.46 2.53
CA SER A 53 12.35 37.00 2.15
C SER A 53 12.30 35.72 1.30
N ALA A 54 13.18 35.68 0.30
CA ALA A 54 13.78 34.54 -0.42
C ALA A 54 12.87 33.44 -1.01
N ASN A 55 12.51 33.62 -2.28
CA ASN A 55 12.05 32.58 -3.22
C ASN A 55 13.16 31.54 -3.53
N SER A 56 13.50 30.64 -2.61
CA SER A 56 14.28 29.45 -2.97
C SER A 56 13.32 28.33 -3.41
N LYS A 57 13.49 27.81 -4.63
CA LYS A 57 12.74 26.64 -5.11
C LYS A 57 12.88 25.47 -4.12
N PRO A 58 11.83 24.66 -3.88
CA PRO A 58 11.90 23.49 -3.03
C PRO A 58 13.05 22.56 -3.42
N LYS A 59 13.82 22.11 -2.44
CA LYS A 59 14.96 21.22 -2.64
C LYS A 59 14.55 19.77 -2.50
N THR A 60 15.25 18.91 -3.25
CA THR A 60 15.18 17.47 -3.05
C THR A 60 16.51 16.99 -2.47
N TYR A 61 16.44 16.39 -1.29
CA TYR A 61 17.56 15.75 -0.64
C TYR A 61 17.52 14.24 -0.85
N TYR A 62 18.68 13.62 -1.06
CA TYR A 62 18.85 12.21 -1.28
C TYR A 62 19.60 11.59 -0.10
N VAL A 63 19.12 10.44 0.36
CA VAL A 63 19.73 9.66 1.45
C VAL A 63 19.95 8.24 0.96
N SER A 64 21.14 7.69 1.21
CA SER A 64 21.51 6.32 0.79
C SER A 64 22.15 5.54 1.93
N GLY A 65 21.93 4.22 1.95
CA GLY A 65 22.62 3.29 2.85
C GLY A 65 24.14 3.32 2.72
N SER A 66 24.64 3.73 1.55
CA SER A 66 26.07 3.91 1.25
C SER A 66 26.49 5.39 1.13
N GLY A 67 25.61 6.33 1.48
CA GLY A 67 25.89 7.77 1.38
C GLY A 67 26.91 8.28 2.39
N ASN A 68 27.21 9.58 2.34
CA ASN A 68 28.14 10.25 3.26
C ASN A 68 27.54 11.57 3.77
N ASN A 69 27.60 11.83 5.08
CA ASN A 69 27.05 13.06 5.68
C ASN A 69 27.89 14.32 5.41
N GLY A 70 29.10 14.19 4.88
CA GLY A 70 29.89 15.29 4.33
C GLY A 70 29.42 15.74 2.93
N ASN A 71 28.57 14.96 2.25
CA ASN A 71 28.03 15.35 0.95
C ASN A 71 26.99 16.48 1.08
N ASN A 72 26.59 17.09 -0.04
CA ASN A 72 25.55 18.13 -0.06
C ASN A 72 24.10 17.58 -0.08
N GLY A 73 23.92 16.29 -0.38
CA GLY A 73 22.61 15.63 -0.43
C GLY A 73 21.74 15.98 -1.63
N LEU A 74 22.21 16.75 -2.62
CA LEU A 74 21.35 17.29 -3.70
C LEU A 74 21.28 16.40 -4.95
N SER A 75 21.94 15.23 -4.93
CA SER A 75 21.86 14.22 -6.00
C SER A 75 22.03 12.82 -5.42
N THR A 76 21.70 11.79 -6.21
CA THR A 76 21.93 10.39 -5.80
C THR A 76 23.42 10.07 -5.59
N SER A 77 24.32 10.67 -6.36
CA SER A 77 25.78 10.48 -6.22
C SER A 77 26.38 11.27 -5.05
N SER A 78 25.67 12.29 -4.55
CA SER A 78 26.05 13.09 -3.39
C SER A 78 25.07 12.91 -2.23
N ALA A 79 24.48 11.73 -2.09
CA ALA A 79 23.49 11.45 -1.06
C ALA A 79 24.08 11.49 0.35
N PHE A 80 23.28 11.94 1.31
CA PHE A 80 23.59 11.84 2.75
C PHE A 80 23.60 10.38 3.21
N ARG A 81 24.32 10.09 4.30
CA ARG A 81 24.31 8.75 4.93
C ARG A 81 23.07 8.53 5.79
N THR A 82 22.64 9.57 6.52
CA THR A 82 21.56 9.45 7.50
C THR A 82 20.35 10.29 7.09
N ILE A 83 19.16 9.79 7.43
CA ILE A 83 17.91 10.50 7.17
C ILE A 83 17.84 11.77 8.02
N GLN A 84 18.34 11.72 9.26
CA GLN A 84 18.39 12.88 10.15
C GLN A 84 19.19 14.04 9.54
N LYS A 85 20.33 13.77 8.90
CA LYS A 85 21.15 14.82 8.29
C LYS A 85 20.38 15.60 7.22
N ALA A 86 19.58 14.90 6.42
CA ALA A 86 18.69 15.55 5.45
C ALA A 86 17.56 16.30 6.15
N ALA A 87 16.93 15.68 7.15
CA ALA A 87 15.81 16.25 7.90
C ALA A 87 16.15 17.59 8.54
N ASP A 88 17.37 17.72 9.11
CA ASP A 88 17.85 18.93 9.76
C ASP A 88 17.93 20.14 8.82
N LEU A 89 18.01 19.91 7.50
CA LEU A 89 18.15 20.94 6.46
C LEU A 89 16.83 21.33 5.80
N THR A 90 15.77 20.56 5.99
CA THR A 90 14.51 20.72 5.24
C THR A 90 13.84 22.07 5.47
N ASN A 91 13.26 22.66 4.43
CA ASN A 91 12.39 23.82 4.49
C ASN A 91 11.01 23.48 3.90
N PRO A 92 9.97 24.31 4.12
CA PRO A 92 8.66 24.07 3.54
C PRO A 92 8.73 23.79 2.03
N GLY A 93 8.18 22.64 1.63
CA GLY A 93 8.14 22.17 0.24
C GLY A 93 9.21 21.13 -0.09
N ASP A 94 10.28 21.04 0.72
CA ASP A 94 11.40 20.14 0.46
C ASP A 94 10.98 18.67 0.56
N THR A 95 11.70 17.83 -0.19
CA THR A 95 11.50 16.38 -0.19
C THR A 95 12.80 15.67 0.16
N VAL A 96 12.75 14.71 1.08
CA VAL A 96 13.82 13.77 1.38
C VAL A 96 13.47 12.43 0.73
N LEU A 97 14.20 12.07 -0.31
CA LEU A 97 14.10 10.79 -0.98
C LEU A 97 15.09 9.79 -0.39
N ILE A 98 14.57 8.68 0.13
CA ILE A 98 15.31 7.70 0.91
C ILE A 98 15.51 6.44 0.07
N MET A 99 16.76 6.19 -0.31
CA MET A 99 17.17 5.03 -1.11
C MET A 99 17.40 3.80 -0.22
N ASN A 100 17.62 2.66 -0.86
CA ASN A 100 17.89 1.37 -0.20
C ASN A 100 18.99 1.51 0.85
N GLY A 101 18.74 0.89 2.00
CA GLY A 101 19.64 0.94 3.14
C GLY A 101 18.91 0.53 4.41
N VAL A 102 19.71 0.19 5.43
CA VAL A 102 19.24 0.06 6.81
C VAL A 102 19.73 1.29 7.58
N TYR A 103 18.77 2.05 8.09
CA TYR A 103 18.99 3.28 8.84
C TYR A 103 18.65 3.03 10.30
N LYS A 104 19.62 3.29 11.18
CA LYS A 104 19.53 3.02 12.62
C LYS A 104 19.66 4.31 13.43
N ASN A 105 19.17 4.28 14.66
CA ASN A 105 19.32 5.39 15.61
C ASN A 105 20.80 5.64 15.89
N ALA A 106 21.23 6.89 15.79
CA ALA A 106 22.63 7.27 15.95
C ALA A 106 23.12 7.13 17.40
N SER A 107 22.25 7.44 18.36
CA SER A 107 22.52 7.29 19.79
C SER A 107 21.79 6.05 20.33
N PRO A 108 22.37 5.36 21.33
CA PRO A 108 21.64 4.38 22.12
C PRO A 108 20.33 5.00 22.63
N ASN A 109 19.23 4.25 22.57
CA ASN A 109 17.91 4.69 22.99
C ASN A 109 17.30 5.84 22.15
N GLY A 110 18.02 6.44 21.22
CA GLY A 110 17.55 7.56 20.40
C GLY A 110 16.52 7.18 19.34
N ASN A 111 16.08 8.17 18.56
CA ASN A 111 15.24 7.93 17.40
C ASN A 111 16.10 7.70 16.15
N VAL A 112 15.59 7.01 15.12
CA VAL A 112 16.26 7.00 13.80
C VAL A 112 16.06 8.33 13.10
N LEU A 113 14.83 8.86 13.17
CA LEU A 113 14.45 10.14 12.58
C LEU A 113 13.60 10.94 13.59
N SER A 114 14.04 12.16 13.88
CA SER A 114 13.27 13.17 14.61
C SER A 114 12.91 14.31 13.66
N ILE A 115 11.61 14.56 13.49
CA ILE A 115 11.05 15.61 12.64
C ILE A 115 10.50 16.69 13.55
N THR A 116 11.17 17.85 13.54
CA THR A 116 10.83 19.02 14.36
C THR A 116 10.57 20.27 13.51
N ARG A 117 10.73 20.18 12.19
CA ARG A 117 10.55 21.28 11.23
C ARG A 117 9.22 21.11 10.52
N SER A 118 8.51 22.22 10.28
CA SER A 118 7.20 22.22 9.64
C SER A 118 7.28 22.59 8.16
N GLY A 119 6.38 21.99 7.37
CA GLY A 119 6.00 22.53 6.07
C GLY A 119 4.96 23.65 6.19
N LYS A 120 4.28 23.93 5.07
CA LYS A 120 3.14 24.85 4.97
C LYS A 120 2.00 24.19 4.20
N VAL A 121 0.80 24.78 4.26
CA VAL A 121 -0.42 24.29 3.58
C VAL A 121 -0.22 23.92 2.11
N ASN A 122 0.58 24.69 1.38
CA ASN A 122 0.92 24.49 -0.03
C ASN A 122 2.36 24.00 -0.26
N ALA A 123 3.12 23.72 0.80
CA ALA A 123 4.54 23.36 0.74
C ALA A 123 4.89 22.36 1.85
N TRP A 124 4.38 21.13 1.71
CA TRP A 124 4.60 20.05 2.67
C TRP A 124 6.06 19.57 2.62
N ILE A 125 6.63 19.26 3.78
CA ILE A 125 7.89 18.51 3.84
C ILE A 125 7.56 17.03 3.68
N ARG A 126 8.28 16.34 2.79
CA ARG A 126 7.98 14.94 2.47
C ARG A 126 9.18 14.05 2.71
N TYR A 127 8.99 12.95 3.44
CA TYR A 127 9.97 11.89 3.62
C TYR A 127 9.42 10.65 2.91
N LYS A 128 10.05 10.28 1.78
CA LYS A 128 9.52 9.27 0.88
C LYS A 128 10.57 8.28 0.45
N ALA A 129 10.19 7.02 0.23
CA ALA A 129 11.07 6.09 -0.46
C ALA A 129 11.40 6.63 -1.86
N TYR A 130 12.66 6.51 -2.25
CA TYR A 130 13.06 6.75 -3.64
C TYR A 130 12.40 5.70 -4.54
N SER A 131 11.95 6.09 -5.73
CA SER A 131 11.14 5.21 -6.60
C SER A 131 11.84 3.88 -6.88
N GLY A 132 11.18 2.76 -6.56
CA GLY A 132 11.72 1.40 -6.73
C GLY A 132 12.62 0.92 -5.59
N HIS A 133 12.82 1.71 -4.54
CA HIS A 133 13.61 1.34 -3.37
C HIS A 133 12.71 1.01 -2.17
N LEU A 134 13.24 0.17 -1.28
CA LEU A 134 12.61 -0.33 -0.06
C LEU A 134 13.51 -0.01 1.15
N PRO A 135 13.63 1.27 1.54
CA PRO A 135 14.45 1.67 2.68
C PRO A 135 13.89 1.12 4.00
N LYS A 136 14.80 0.66 4.87
CA LYS A 136 14.48 0.12 6.20
C LYS A 136 14.93 1.07 7.29
N ILE A 137 13.99 1.57 8.07
CA ILE A 137 14.22 2.33 9.30
C ILE A 137 14.14 1.34 10.44
N GLN A 138 15.29 0.87 10.92
CA GLN A 138 15.36 -0.18 11.94
C GLN A 138 15.88 0.41 13.25
N HIS A 139 15.14 0.23 14.34
CA HIS A 139 15.51 0.82 15.62
C HIS A 139 15.45 -0.18 16.78
N ASN A 140 16.30 0.09 17.76
CA ASN A 140 16.21 -0.46 19.12
C ASN A 140 16.10 0.66 20.18
N GLY A 141 15.88 1.90 19.73
CA GLY A 141 15.64 3.05 20.59
C GLY A 141 14.16 3.42 20.72
N TRP A 142 13.88 4.63 21.20
CA TRP A 142 12.52 5.06 21.55
C TRP A 142 11.57 5.12 20.36
N ASN A 143 12.04 5.56 19.20
CA ASN A 143 11.21 5.64 18.00
C ASN A 143 11.97 5.30 16.72
N GLY A 144 11.31 4.65 15.77
CA GLY A 144 11.74 4.69 14.37
C GLY A 144 11.66 6.13 13.84
N ILE A 145 10.46 6.70 13.87
CA ILE A 145 10.19 8.09 13.48
C ILE A 145 9.45 8.79 14.61
N LEU A 146 9.97 9.94 15.06
CA LEU A 146 9.30 10.83 15.99
C LEU A 146 8.98 12.15 15.29
N ILE A 147 7.69 12.49 15.19
CA ILE A 147 7.22 13.84 14.82
C ILE A 147 6.89 14.56 16.12
N SER A 148 7.51 15.71 16.37
CA SER A 148 7.32 16.43 17.63
C SER A 148 7.51 17.94 17.48
N ASN A 149 7.39 18.67 18.60
CA ASN A 149 7.60 20.12 18.67
C ASN A 149 6.71 20.92 17.70
N GLY A 150 5.49 20.47 17.45
CA GLY A 150 4.54 21.15 16.56
C GLY A 150 4.85 20.99 15.06
N ALA A 151 5.79 20.11 14.69
CA ALA A 151 6.07 19.83 13.28
C ALA A 151 4.79 19.44 12.52
N SER A 152 4.46 20.18 11.47
CA SER A 152 3.16 20.13 10.79
C SER A 152 3.34 20.19 9.27
N TYR A 153 2.33 19.77 8.50
CA TYR A 153 2.42 19.62 7.03
C TYR A 153 3.54 18.67 6.61
N ILE A 154 3.51 17.46 7.20
CA ILE A 154 4.51 16.41 7.02
C ILE A 154 3.90 15.19 6.34
N GLU A 155 4.59 14.65 5.33
CA GLU A 155 4.25 13.37 4.70
C GLU A 155 5.34 12.32 4.96
N ILE A 156 4.95 11.14 5.45
CA ILE A 156 5.76 9.93 5.58
C ILE A 156 5.17 8.88 4.62
N ASN A 157 5.93 8.49 3.58
CA ASN A 157 5.38 7.73 2.46
C ASN A 157 6.28 6.60 1.97
N GLY A 158 5.76 5.37 2.01
CA GLY A 158 6.41 4.22 1.35
C GLY A 158 7.61 3.64 2.09
N LEU A 159 7.70 3.84 3.41
CA LEU A 159 8.85 3.39 4.22
C LEU A 159 8.55 2.08 4.97
N GLU A 160 9.58 1.28 5.23
CA GLU A 160 9.51 0.16 6.15
C GLU A 160 10.15 0.54 7.50
N ILE A 161 9.36 0.54 8.58
CA ILE A 161 9.80 0.86 9.94
C ILE A 161 9.75 -0.43 10.77
N ILE A 162 10.88 -0.79 11.36
CA ILE A 162 11.12 -2.07 12.03
C ILE A 162 11.64 -1.82 13.45
N GLY A 163 10.94 -2.37 14.44
CA GLY A 163 11.39 -2.34 15.82
C GLY A 163 12.30 -3.51 16.22
N ASN A 164 12.35 -3.79 17.52
CA ASN A 164 13.31 -4.70 18.11
C ASN A 164 12.73 -6.05 18.58
N ASN A 165 11.46 -6.35 18.29
CA ASN A 165 10.79 -7.54 18.85
C ASN A 165 11.51 -8.86 18.52
N ALA A 166 12.09 -8.98 17.32
CA ALA A 166 12.83 -10.17 16.90
C ALA A 166 14.06 -10.48 17.76
N ASN A 167 14.59 -9.51 18.49
CA ASN A 167 15.79 -9.64 19.33
C ASN A 167 15.46 -9.72 20.83
N ILE A 168 14.17 -9.79 21.18
CA ILE A 168 13.70 -9.74 22.57
C ILE A 168 12.96 -11.03 22.88
N THR A 169 13.45 -11.76 23.89
CA THR A 169 12.74 -12.90 24.46
C THR A 169 11.63 -12.43 25.37
N LEU A 170 10.58 -13.26 25.51
CA LEU A 170 9.49 -12.97 26.44
C LEU A 170 9.98 -12.91 27.89
N ASP A 171 10.92 -13.79 28.29
CA ASP A 171 11.49 -13.79 29.64
C ASP A 171 12.22 -12.48 29.95
N TYR A 172 13.02 -11.98 29.00
CA TYR A 172 13.65 -10.68 29.15
C TYR A 172 12.59 -9.58 29.27
N ALA A 173 11.60 -9.54 28.39
CA ALA A 173 10.52 -8.55 28.46
C ALA A 173 9.77 -8.60 29.81
N MET A 174 9.47 -9.79 30.32
CA MET A 174 8.82 -9.99 31.62
C MET A 174 9.69 -9.57 32.80
N SER A 175 11.01 -9.75 32.73
CA SER A 175 11.95 -9.20 33.72
C SER A 175 11.89 -7.67 33.78
N GLN A 176 11.49 -7.02 32.68
CA GLN A 176 11.39 -5.57 32.52
C GLN A 176 9.98 -5.02 32.78
N LYS A 177 9.02 -5.82 33.25
CA LYS A 177 7.60 -5.41 33.43
C LYS A 177 7.39 -4.16 34.32
N ASN A 178 8.36 -3.85 35.18
CA ASN A 178 8.34 -2.68 36.07
C ASN A 178 9.21 -1.51 35.56
N ASN A 179 9.86 -1.63 34.40
CA ASN A 179 10.82 -0.66 33.88
C ASN A 179 10.21 0.23 32.78
N ARG A 180 9.81 1.45 33.15
CA ARG A 180 9.27 2.46 32.22
C ARG A 180 10.29 3.09 31.26
N ARG A 181 11.59 2.85 31.48
CA ARG A 181 12.70 3.54 30.79
C ARG A 181 13.47 2.62 29.85
N ASN A 182 12.88 1.51 29.43
CA ASN A 182 13.52 0.55 28.53
C ASN A 182 12.98 0.64 27.09
N PRO A 183 13.67 1.33 26.16
CA PRO A 183 13.25 1.40 24.77
C PRO A 183 13.44 0.09 24.00
N LEU A 184 14.26 -0.85 24.49
CA LEU A 184 14.42 -2.15 23.82
C LEU A 184 13.09 -2.94 23.80
N THR A 185 12.27 -2.76 24.85
CA THR A 185 10.96 -3.40 24.99
C THR A 185 9.81 -2.45 24.70
N SER A 186 10.01 -1.13 24.80
CA SER A 186 8.94 -0.11 24.67
C SER A 186 9.13 0.88 23.52
N GLY A 187 10.07 0.63 22.60
CA GLY A 187 10.27 1.46 21.43
C GLY A 187 9.07 1.42 20.47
N ASN A 188 8.62 2.59 20.01
CA ASN A 188 7.52 2.74 19.07
C ASN A 188 8.02 2.86 17.64
N CYS A 189 7.21 2.51 16.65
CA CYS A 189 7.65 2.65 15.25
C CYS A 189 7.51 4.10 14.78
N ILE A 190 6.28 4.62 14.67
CA ILE A 190 5.98 6.01 14.28
C ILE A 190 5.20 6.67 15.41
N SER A 191 5.74 7.74 15.99
CA SER A 191 5.11 8.50 17.07
C SER A 191 4.94 9.96 16.68
N VAL A 192 3.76 10.50 16.92
CA VAL A 192 3.48 11.94 16.90
C VAL A 192 3.19 12.39 18.32
N ASN A 193 4.05 13.24 18.87
CA ASN A 193 3.93 13.70 20.25
C ASN A 193 3.78 15.22 20.33
N ALA A 194 2.86 15.68 21.17
CA ALA A 194 2.90 17.06 21.64
C ALA A 194 4.23 17.32 22.35
N GLY A 195 4.96 18.34 21.89
CA GLY A 195 6.19 18.81 22.50
C GLY A 195 5.96 20.08 23.33
N LYS A 196 7.01 20.55 24.02
CA LYS A 196 6.99 21.85 24.72
C LYS A 196 6.58 23.00 23.79
N ASN A 197 6.93 22.89 22.51
CA ASN A 197 6.81 23.95 21.52
C ASN A 197 5.54 23.84 20.66
N GLY A 198 4.63 22.92 20.98
CA GLY A 198 3.33 22.85 20.30
C GLY A 198 2.89 21.45 19.90
N ARG A 199 1.74 21.41 19.22
CA ARG A 199 1.03 20.23 18.78
C ARG A 199 1.06 20.14 17.27
N SER A 200 1.33 18.94 16.76
CA SER A 200 1.43 18.70 15.33
C SER A 200 0.05 18.63 14.68
N HIS A 201 -0.06 19.16 13.47
CA HIS A 201 -1.24 19.03 12.64
C HIS A 201 -0.91 18.83 11.17
N HIS A 202 -1.90 18.42 10.37
CA HIS A 202 -1.74 18.21 8.93
C HIS A 202 -0.63 17.21 8.63
N LEU A 203 -0.87 15.94 8.98
CA LEU A 203 0.09 14.86 8.83
C LEU A 203 -0.45 13.80 7.88
N ARG A 204 0.42 13.23 7.04
CA ARG A 204 0.12 12.11 6.16
C ARG A 204 1.10 10.98 6.44
N ILE A 205 0.61 9.85 6.91
CA ILE A 205 1.38 8.62 7.15
C ILE A 205 0.77 7.57 6.24
N VAL A 206 1.39 7.37 5.06
CA VAL A 206 0.77 6.63 3.97
C VAL A 206 1.68 5.57 3.35
N ASN A 207 1.10 4.45 2.91
CA ASN A 207 1.82 3.39 2.18
C ASN A 207 3.00 2.77 2.94
N ASN A 208 3.04 2.86 4.27
CA ASN A 208 4.17 2.36 5.05
C ASN A 208 3.94 0.92 5.52
N LYS A 209 5.05 0.22 5.75
CA LYS A 209 5.07 -1.07 6.45
C LYS A 209 5.68 -0.85 7.83
N VAL A 210 4.93 -1.15 8.90
CA VAL A 210 5.28 -0.77 10.28
C VAL A 210 5.17 -1.98 11.18
N HIS A 211 6.30 -2.49 11.70
CA HIS A 211 6.25 -3.74 12.43
C HIS A 211 7.36 -3.99 13.45
N ASP A 212 7.12 -5.03 14.27
CA ASP A 212 8.05 -5.56 15.26
C ASP A 212 8.49 -4.52 16.30
N CYS A 213 7.66 -3.52 16.58
CA CYS A 213 7.90 -2.55 17.65
C CYS A 213 7.40 -3.07 19.01
N GLY A 214 8.24 -2.95 20.03
CA GLY A 214 7.88 -3.39 21.38
C GLY A 214 6.74 -2.55 21.96
N GLY A 215 6.75 -1.25 21.67
CA GLY A 215 5.65 -0.29 21.85
C GLY A 215 4.68 -0.23 20.68
N GLY A 216 4.01 0.91 20.50
CA GLY A 216 2.99 1.09 19.47
C GLY A 216 3.55 1.10 18.03
N GLY A 217 2.69 0.75 17.07
CA GLY A 217 3.02 0.84 15.64
C GLY A 217 2.97 2.28 15.15
N ILE A 218 1.79 2.81 14.88
CA ILE A 218 1.56 4.21 14.50
C ILE A 218 0.74 4.88 15.60
N GLY A 219 1.40 5.67 16.44
CA GLY A 219 0.77 6.42 17.52
C GLY A 219 0.74 7.91 17.22
N THR A 220 -0.43 8.53 17.34
CA THR A 220 -0.54 9.99 17.35
C THR A 220 -1.08 10.46 18.66
N SER A 221 -0.56 11.56 19.19
CA SER A 221 -1.02 12.14 20.44
C SER A 221 -1.16 13.66 20.34
N GLN A 222 -2.29 14.19 20.81
CA GLN A 222 -2.57 15.63 20.84
C GLN A 222 -2.29 16.31 19.49
N SER A 223 -2.89 15.75 18.43
CA SER A 223 -2.70 16.19 17.04
C SER A 223 -4.04 16.43 16.34
N ASP A 224 -3.99 17.10 15.19
CA ASP A 224 -5.15 17.38 14.34
C ASP A 224 -4.85 17.18 12.84
N TYR A 225 -5.86 17.03 12.00
CA TYR A 225 -5.69 16.86 10.55
C TYR A 225 -4.72 15.72 10.17
N VAL A 226 -4.91 14.53 10.75
CA VAL A 226 -4.03 13.37 10.54
C VAL A 226 -4.68 12.39 9.58
N THR A 227 -3.93 11.96 8.56
CA THR A 227 -4.28 10.87 7.65
C THR A 227 -3.32 9.70 7.82
N ILE A 228 -3.83 8.55 8.23
CA ILE A 228 -3.14 7.25 8.29
C ILE A 228 -3.80 6.35 7.26
N ASP A 229 -3.21 6.25 6.07
CA ASP A 229 -3.83 5.59 4.92
C ASP A 229 -2.96 4.52 4.26
N ASN A 230 -3.57 3.38 3.91
CA ASN A 230 -2.91 2.31 3.15
C ASN A 230 -1.60 1.78 3.79
N ASN A 231 -1.53 1.71 5.12
CA ASN A 231 -0.38 1.14 5.82
C ASN A 231 -0.61 -0.34 6.16
N VAL A 232 0.49 -1.08 6.32
CA VAL A 232 0.51 -2.45 6.87
C VAL A 232 1.20 -2.42 8.22
N VAL A 233 0.45 -2.64 9.31
CA VAL A 233 0.88 -2.43 10.69
C VAL A 233 0.75 -3.74 11.50
N PHE A 234 1.86 -4.36 11.89
CA PHE A 234 1.78 -5.67 12.53
C PHE A 234 2.89 -6.01 13.51
N ASN A 235 2.67 -7.01 14.37
CA ASN A 235 3.63 -7.46 15.38
C ASN A 235 4.08 -6.34 16.34
N ASN A 236 3.21 -5.38 16.66
CA ASN A 236 3.54 -4.29 17.57
C ASN A 236 2.92 -4.51 18.97
N ALA A 237 3.36 -3.72 19.94
CA ALA A 237 2.90 -3.67 21.34
C ALA A 237 3.27 -4.88 22.22
N TRP A 238 4.13 -5.78 21.71
CA TRP A 238 4.42 -7.09 22.32
C TRP A 238 4.99 -6.98 23.72
N TYR A 239 5.94 -6.07 23.92
CA TYR A 239 6.82 -6.09 25.08
C TYR A 239 6.80 -4.78 25.85
N SER A 240 5.93 -3.83 25.49
CA SER A 240 5.87 -2.57 26.20
C SER A 240 5.13 -2.71 27.51
N VAL A 241 5.62 -1.98 28.51
CA VAL A 241 4.95 -1.81 29.80
C VAL A 241 3.77 -0.85 29.73
N TYR A 242 3.40 -0.33 28.55
CA TYR A 242 2.27 0.59 28.34
C TYR A 242 1.12 -0.10 27.58
N GLY A 243 -0.09 0.44 27.68
CA GLY A 243 -1.25 0.01 26.89
C GLY A 243 -1.13 0.45 25.43
N ASN A 244 -0.30 -0.25 24.64
CA ASN A 244 -0.05 0.07 23.23
C ASN A 244 -0.94 -0.74 22.28
N SER A 245 -1.08 -0.25 21.05
CA SER A 245 -1.83 -0.90 19.97
C SER A 245 -1.10 -0.71 18.63
N GLY A 246 -1.62 -1.35 17.57
CA GLY A 246 -1.09 -1.19 16.21
C GLY A 246 -1.19 0.27 15.74
N ILE A 247 -2.40 0.80 15.64
CA ILE A 247 -2.65 2.20 15.31
C ILE A 247 -3.43 2.87 16.45
N SER A 248 -2.97 4.03 16.92
CA SER A 248 -3.59 4.76 18.03
C SER A 248 -3.72 6.25 17.73
N MET A 249 -4.88 6.83 18.03
CA MET A 249 -5.11 8.28 18.05
C MET A 249 -5.45 8.73 19.46
N LEU A 250 -4.53 9.45 20.10
CA LEU A 250 -4.57 9.77 21.51
C LEU A 250 -4.80 11.24 21.81
N ASN A 251 -5.89 11.55 22.51
CA ASN A 251 -6.18 12.89 23.01
C ASN A 251 -6.19 13.95 21.90
N ASN A 252 -6.96 13.75 20.84
CA ASN A 252 -7.00 14.64 19.67
C ASN A 252 -7.23 16.10 20.08
N TRP A 253 -6.56 17.02 19.39
CA TRP A 253 -6.58 18.45 19.70
C TRP A 253 -7.23 19.23 18.55
N ASN A 254 -7.97 20.29 18.85
CA ASN A 254 -8.52 21.19 17.83
C ASN A 254 -7.50 22.26 17.45
N SER A 255 -6.91 22.17 16.25
CA SER A 255 -6.06 23.25 15.71
C SER A 255 -6.87 24.44 15.19
N ASP A 256 -8.16 24.24 14.93
CA ASP A 256 -9.12 25.22 14.47
C ASP A 256 -10.55 24.85 14.91
N ASN A 257 -11.54 25.64 14.50
CA ASN A 257 -12.96 25.42 14.83
C ASN A 257 -13.70 24.52 13.83
N ASN A 258 -13.01 23.89 12.88
CA ASN A 258 -13.65 23.02 11.90
C ASN A 258 -14.12 21.72 12.57
N ARG A 259 -15.42 21.43 12.41
CA ARG A 259 -16.09 20.25 12.98
C ARG A 259 -16.28 19.10 11.98
N GLY A 260 -15.84 19.29 10.73
CA GLY A 260 -15.90 18.29 9.68
C GLY A 260 -14.91 17.13 9.89
N TYR A 261 -14.80 16.27 8.88
CA TYR A 261 -13.81 15.19 8.90
C TYR A 261 -12.39 15.74 8.79
N LYS A 262 -11.58 15.41 9.78
CA LYS A 262 -10.20 15.90 9.90
C LYS A 262 -9.21 14.77 10.19
N MET A 263 -9.67 13.73 10.85
CA MET A 263 -8.87 12.56 11.19
C MET A 263 -9.30 11.37 10.33
N PHE A 264 -8.36 10.73 9.67
CA PHE A 264 -8.62 9.64 8.74
C PHE A 264 -7.72 8.44 9.07
N VAL A 265 -8.33 7.30 9.33
CA VAL A 265 -7.65 6.00 9.45
C VAL A 265 -8.28 5.09 8.41
N THR A 266 -7.66 4.99 7.24
CA THR A 266 -8.29 4.38 6.06
C THR A 266 -7.44 3.35 5.36
N ASN A 267 -8.08 2.32 4.79
CA ASN A 267 -7.42 1.32 3.94
C ASN A 267 -6.22 0.59 4.57
N ASN A 268 -6.09 0.58 5.91
CA ASN A 268 -4.95 -0.03 6.58
C ASN A 268 -5.18 -1.52 6.82
N LYS A 269 -4.09 -2.30 6.87
CA LYS A 269 -4.06 -3.66 7.41
C LYS A 269 -3.39 -3.62 8.78
N SER A 270 -4.10 -3.95 9.85
CA SER A 270 -3.53 -3.97 11.20
C SER A 270 -3.72 -5.31 11.89
N TYR A 271 -2.63 -6.05 12.15
CA TYR A 271 -2.73 -7.42 12.63
C TYR A 271 -1.62 -7.88 13.57
N ASN A 272 -1.91 -8.90 14.38
CA ASN A 272 -0.95 -9.48 15.32
C ASN A 272 -0.27 -8.45 16.24
N ASN A 273 -0.95 -7.33 16.49
CA ASN A 273 -0.56 -6.40 17.54
C ASN A 273 -1.13 -6.97 18.84
N ARG A 274 -0.32 -7.08 19.88
CA ARG A 274 -0.69 -7.80 21.10
C ARG A 274 0.20 -7.35 22.24
N MET A 275 -0.32 -7.31 23.46
CA MET A 275 0.54 -7.25 24.65
C MET A 275 0.83 -8.66 25.16
N TYR A 276 2.09 -8.94 25.46
CA TYR A 276 2.50 -10.16 26.17
C TYR A 276 2.95 -9.89 27.60
N ILE A 277 3.21 -8.63 27.95
CA ILE A 277 3.50 -8.22 29.33
C ILE A 277 2.40 -7.27 29.84
N PRO A 278 2.14 -7.22 31.16
CA PRO A 278 1.12 -6.35 31.72
C PRO A 278 1.39 -4.85 31.52
N TRP A 279 0.33 -4.05 31.36
CA TRP A 279 0.43 -2.60 31.48
C TRP A 279 0.78 -2.24 32.93
N ILE A 280 1.92 -1.59 33.16
CA ILE A 280 2.40 -1.22 34.49
C ILE A 280 1.42 -0.35 35.30
N ALA A 281 0.54 0.42 34.65
CA ALA A 281 -0.42 1.26 35.37
C ALA A 281 -1.66 0.50 35.86
N VAL A 282 -1.96 -0.66 35.26
CA VAL A 282 -3.18 -1.44 35.55
C VAL A 282 -2.85 -2.84 36.11
N GLY A 283 -1.62 -3.33 35.92
CA GLY A 283 -1.17 -4.63 36.41
C GLY A 283 -1.65 -5.83 35.58
N LYS A 284 -2.30 -5.60 34.43
CA LYS A 284 -2.80 -6.66 33.53
C LYS A 284 -2.68 -6.27 32.06
N ILE A 285 -2.91 -7.24 31.18
CA ILE A 285 -3.05 -7.00 29.74
C ILE A 285 -4.42 -6.36 29.49
N THR A 286 -4.43 -5.23 28.78
CA THR A 286 -5.64 -4.45 28.46
C THR A 286 -5.77 -4.11 26.98
N ASP A 287 -4.65 -4.03 26.27
CA ASP A 287 -4.58 -3.53 24.90
C ASP A 287 -3.90 -4.55 23.95
N GLY A 288 -3.22 -4.06 22.93
CA GLY A 288 -2.84 -4.83 21.75
C GLY A 288 -3.94 -4.83 20.70
N ASN A 289 -4.60 -3.69 20.50
CA ASN A 289 -5.68 -3.56 19.52
C ASN A 289 -5.11 -3.38 18.11
N GLY A 290 -5.94 -3.63 17.10
CA GLY A 290 -5.62 -3.26 15.71
C GLY A 290 -5.60 -1.74 15.55
N ILE A 291 -6.73 -1.09 15.80
CA ILE A 291 -6.93 0.36 15.72
C ILE A 291 -7.70 0.83 16.97
N ILE A 292 -7.21 1.89 17.61
CA ILE A 292 -7.88 2.52 18.74
C ILE A 292 -7.94 4.04 18.59
N ILE A 293 -9.12 4.62 18.85
CA ILE A 293 -9.32 6.06 19.02
C ILE A 293 -9.58 6.34 20.50
N ASP A 294 -8.60 6.92 21.21
CA ASP A 294 -8.57 7.00 22.68
C ASP A 294 -7.71 8.18 23.13
N SER A 295 -8.19 9.33 23.61
CA SER A 295 -9.55 9.71 23.99
C SER A 295 -9.87 11.10 23.44
N SER A 296 -10.87 11.25 22.58
CA SER A 296 -11.21 12.55 21.99
C SER A 296 -12.05 13.47 22.89
N THR A 297 -12.65 12.95 23.97
CA THR A 297 -13.29 13.83 24.97
C THR A 297 -12.28 14.58 25.83
N ASN A 298 -11.01 14.13 25.86
CA ASN A 298 -9.91 14.69 26.65
C ASN A 298 -10.18 14.74 28.16
N LYS A 299 -11.09 13.89 28.68
CA LYS A 299 -11.46 13.82 30.10
C LYS A 299 -10.58 12.87 30.93
N GLN A 300 -9.67 12.13 30.28
CA GLN A 300 -8.74 11.24 30.98
C GLN A 300 -7.62 12.04 31.66
N LYS A 301 -7.09 11.51 32.77
CA LYS A 301 -5.82 11.95 33.42
C LYS A 301 -5.70 13.45 33.74
N ASN A 302 -6.81 14.14 34.03
CA ASN A 302 -6.83 15.59 34.33
C ASN A 302 -6.14 16.45 33.25
N LEU A 303 -6.26 16.05 31.98
CA LEU A 303 -5.67 16.79 30.86
C LEU A 303 -6.31 18.18 30.73
N LYS A 304 -5.48 19.22 30.64
CA LYS A 304 -5.91 20.60 30.31
C LYS A 304 -6.11 20.76 28.80
N LEU A 305 -6.98 19.95 28.20
CA LEU A 305 -7.29 19.98 26.77
C LEU A 305 -8.80 19.94 26.57
N SER A 306 -9.35 20.88 25.80
CA SER A 306 -10.79 20.90 25.46
C SER A 306 -11.19 19.64 24.70
N ALA A 307 -12.44 19.21 24.81
CA ALA A 307 -12.97 18.12 23.98
C ALA A 307 -12.74 18.38 22.47
N TYR A 308 -12.39 17.33 21.75
CA TYR A 308 -12.20 17.39 20.30
C TYR A 308 -13.55 17.54 19.59
N THR A 309 -13.62 18.50 18.67
CA THR A 309 -14.86 18.89 17.98
C THR A 309 -14.88 18.49 16.51
N GLY A 310 -13.73 18.11 15.95
CA GLY A 310 -13.62 17.50 14.62
C GLY A 310 -14.16 16.07 14.58
N ARG A 311 -14.42 15.57 13.37
CA ARG A 311 -14.88 14.19 13.15
C ARG A 311 -13.75 13.29 12.67
N THR A 312 -13.72 12.07 13.17
CA THR A 312 -12.78 11.01 12.76
C THR A 312 -13.48 9.99 11.87
N LEU A 313 -12.85 9.62 10.75
CA LEU A 313 -13.30 8.55 9.86
C LEU A 313 -12.35 7.36 9.94
N VAL A 314 -12.86 6.22 10.36
CA VAL A 314 -12.18 4.93 10.35
C VAL A 314 -12.85 4.05 9.30
N LYS A 315 -12.24 3.91 8.12
CA LYS A 315 -12.93 3.30 6.96
C LYS A 315 -12.08 2.33 6.16
N ASN A 316 -12.70 1.25 5.67
CA ASN A 316 -12.06 0.28 4.77
C ASN A 316 -10.80 -0.38 5.36
N ASN A 317 -10.66 -0.47 6.68
CA ASN A 317 -9.53 -1.14 7.29
C ASN A 317 -9.80 -2.64 7.44
N LEU A 318 -8.72 -3.42 7.38
CA LEU A 318 -8.70 -4.84 7.69
C LEU A 318 -7.93 -5.04 8.99
N THR A 319 -8.58 -5.57 10.02
CA THR A 319 -7.92 -5.90 11.29
C THR A 319 -8.08 -7.37 11.62
N PHE A 320 -6.99 -8.07 11.97
CA PHE A 320 -7.09 -9.48 12.31
C PHE A 320 -6.04 -9.96 13.30
N ASN A 321 -6.35 -11.02 14.03
CA ASN A 321 -5.39 -11.69 14.93
C ASN A 321 -4.74 -10.76 15.97
N ASN A 322 -5.36 -9.63 16.31
CA ASN A 322 -4.85 -8.75 17.36
C ASN A 322 -5.19 -9.32 18.75
N GLY A 323 -4.33 -9.05 19.74
CA GLY A 323 -4.51 -9.46 21.13
C GLY A 323 -5.76 -8.85 21.75
N GLY A 324 -5.92 -7.54 21.59
CA GLY A 324 -7.14 -6.80 21.90
C GLY A 324 -8.12 -6.79 20.74
N SER A 325 -8.99 -5.80 20.73
CA SER A 325 -10.02 -5.62 19.69
C SER A 325 -9.45 -5.38 18.29
N GLY A 326 -10.30 -5.50 17.26
CA GLY A 326 -9.95 -5.06 15.91
C GLY A 326 -9.91 -3.54 15.82
N ILE A 327 -11.07 -2.90 15.99
CA ILE A 327 -11.23 -1.44 15.95
C ILE A 327 -12.13 -1.01 17.10
N HIS A 328 -11.70 -0.09 17.95
CA HIS A 328 -12.64 0.51 18.90
C HIS A 328 -12.36 1.96 19.25
N THR A 329 -13.37 2.59 19.85
CA THR A 329 -13.24 3.91 20.47
C THR A 329 -13.27 3.77 21.99
N PHE A 330 -12.46 4.56 22.69
CA PHE A 330 -12.48 4.65 24.14
C PHE A 330 -12.57 6.11 24.58
N ILE A 331 -13.57 6.44 25.41
CA ILE A 331 -13.79 7.79 25.96
C ILE A 331 -13.73 8.87 24.87
N SER A 332 -14.46 8.65 23.78
CA SER A 332 -14.30 9.39 22.53
C SER A 332 -15.63 9.76 21.88
N GLU A 333 -15.61 10.81 21.05
CA GLU A 333 -16.81 11.35 20.38
C GLU A 333 -16.55 11.77 18.93
N HIS A 334 -17.62 11.88 18.14
CA HIS A 334 -17.60 12.30 16.73
C HIS A 334 -16.79 11.36 15.83
N ILE A 335 -17.18 10.08 15.77
CA ILE A 335 -16.42 9.06 15.05
C ILE A 335 -17.33 8.23 14.16
N ASP A 336 -16.86 7.91 12.96
CA ASP A 336 -17.51 6.92 12.10
C ASP A 336 -16.56 5.76 11.83
N ILE A 337 -17.05 4.54 12.06
CA ILE A 337 -16.36 3.29 11.77
C ILE A 337 -17.17 2.60 10.67
N VAL A 338 -16.71 2.72 9.42
CA VAL A 338 -17.51 2.37 8.23
C VAL A 338 -16.78 1.40 7.30
N ASN A 339 -17.46 0.37 6.80
CA ASN A 339 -16.91 -0.56 5.79
C ASN A 339 -15.60 -1.26 6.20
N ASN A 340 -15.38 -1.51 7.49
CA ASN A 340 -14.20 -2.23 7.96
C ASN A 340 -14.48 -3.73 8.04
N THR A 341 -13.41 -4.53 7.98
CA THR A 341 -13.47 -5.98 8.20
C THR A 341 -12.56 -6.34 9.37
N ALA A 342 -13.14 -6.93 10.41
CA ALA A 342 -12.42 -7.34 11.61
C ALA A 342 -12.60 -8.85 11.84
N VAL A 343 -11.48 -9.58 11.87
CA VAL A 343 -11.47 -11.05 11.83
C VAL A 343 -10.61 -11.62 12.95
N LEU A 344 -11.21 -12.41 13.83
CA LEU A 344 -10.50 -13.18 14.86
C LEU A 344 -9.53 -12.31 15.68
N ASN A 345 -9.90 -11.06 15.93
CA ASN A 345 -9.26 -10.25 16.97
C ASN A 345 -9.71 -10.74 18.35
N ASN A 346 -9.19 -10.12 19.40
CA ASN A 346 -9.35 -10.53 20.78
C ASN A 346 -8.68 -11.89 21.06
N GLN A 347 -7.41 -12.02 20.68
CA GLN A 347 -6.60 -13.23 20.90
C GLN A 347 -6.06 -13.36 22.34
N SER A 348 -6.06 -12.27 23.10
CA SER A 348 -5.63 -12.27 24.50
C SER A 348 -6.74 -12.82 25.41
N PRO A 349 -6.49 -13.89 26.19
CA PRO A 349 -7.49 -14.46 27.09
C PRO A 349 -8.03 -13.48 28.15
N GLU A 350 -7.23 -12.48 28.52
CA GLU A 350 -7.53 -11.48 29.54
C GLU A 350 -8.56 -10.44 29.08
N ILE A 351 -8.68 -10.26 27.76
CA ILE A 351 -9.54 -9.24 27.15
C ILE A 351 -10.83 -9.93 26.69
N LYS A 352 -11.98 -9.30 26.95
CA LYS A 352 -13.31 -9.88 26.68
C LYS A 352 -14.03 -9.26 25.49
N ASP A 353 -13.73 -8.00 25.16
CA ASP A 353 -14.43 -7.23 24.13
C ASP A 353 -13.83 -7.47 22.74
N GLY A 354 -14.71 -7.44 21.73
CA GLY A 354 -14.51 -8.11 20.45
C GLY A 354 -13.99 -7.28 19.28
N GLN A 355 -14.57 -7.51 18.10
CA GLN A 355 -14.04 -7.11 16.80
C GLN A 355 -14.13 -5.59 16.56
N ILE A 356 -15.33 -5.02 16.62
CA ILE A 356 -15.56 -3.58 16.42
C ILE A 356 -16.59 -3.07 17.42
N PHE A 357 -16.26 -2.03 18.18
CA PHE A 357 -17.20 -1.44 19.14
C PHE A 357 -16.83 -0.01 19.58
N ALA A 358 -17.76 0.63 20.28
CA ALA A 358 -17.53 1.85 21.03
C ALA A 358 -17.53 1.55 22.54
N ASN A 359 -16.71 2.26 23.30
CA ASN A 359 -16.61 2.08 24.75
C ASN A 359 -16.55 3.44 25.47
N ASN A 360 -17.48 3.66 26.40
CA ASN A 360 -17.68 4.93 27.11
C ASN A 360 -17.64 6.15 26.16
N SER A 361 -18.25 6.00 24.99
CA SER A 361 -18.11 6.93 23.87
C SER A 361 -19.47 7.48 23.45
N SER A 362 -19.48 8.62 22.75
CA SER A 362 -20.72 9.21 22.25
C SER A 362 -20.66 9.71 20.81
N ASN A 363 -21.80 9.83 20.13
CA ASN A 363 -21.84 10.28 18.72
C ASN A 363 -20.90 9.45 17.82
N VAL A 364 -21.01 8.13 17.93
CA VAL A 364 -20.24 7.17 17.13
C VAL A 364 -21.18 6.41 16.20
N ARG A 365 -20.82 6.30 14.91
CA ARG A 365 -21.57 5.51 13.92
C ARG A 365 -20.75 4.31 13.47
N ILE A 366 -21.22 3.10 13.74
CA ILE A 366 -20.58 1.83 13.37
C ILE A 366 -21.44 1.20 12.28
N LEU A 367 -21.05 1.40 11.03
CA LEU A 367 -21.90 1.13 9.87
C LEU A 367 -21.23 0.18 8.87
N ARG A 368 -21.98 -0.78 8.32
CA ARG A 368 -21.55 -1.56 7.16
C ARG A 368 -20.25 -2.33 7.37
N ASN A 369 -19.96 -2.74 8.60
CA ASN A 369 -18.76 -3.49 8.92
C ASN A 369 -19.01 -5.00 8.91
N ILE A 370 -17.94 -5.77 8.75
CA ILE A 370 -17.95 -7.22 8.89
C ILE A 370 -17.12 -7.62 10.10
N LEU A 371 -17.75 -8.30 11.05
CA LEU A 371 -17.17 -8.70 12.33
C LEU A 371 -17.21 -10.23 12.43
N TYR A 372 -16.07 -10.87 12.18
CA TYR A 372 -15.91 -12.31 12.34
C TYR A 372 -15.21 -12.60 13.68
N ALA A 373 -15.96 -13.07 14.66
CA ALA A 373 -15.43 -13.33 16.00
C ALA A 373 -15.02 -14.79 16.21
N PHE A 374 -14.34 -15.06 17.32
CA PHE A 374 -14.18 -16.42 17.80
C PHE A 374 -15.50 -16.99 18.31
N PRO A 375 -15.76 -18.30 18.12
CA PRO A 375 -16.94 -18.94 18.70
C PRO A 375 -16.99 -18.72 20.21
N GLY A 376 -18.16 -18.30 20.70
CA GLY A 376 -18.39 -18.09 22.13
C GLY A 376 -17.75 -16.83 22.74
N LYS A 377 -17.02 -16.02 21.97
CA LYS A 377 -16.52 -14.70 22.39
C LYS A 377 -17.48 -13.59 22.01
N VAL A 378 -17.49 -12.51 22.80
CA VAL A 378 -18.33 -11.35 22.55
C VAL A 378 -17.84 -10.61 21.30
N VAL A 379 -18.75 -10.25 20.39
CA VAL A 379 -18.40 -9.63 19.10
C VAL A 379 -18.18 -8.12 19.21
N ASN A 380 -18.95 -7.44 20.04
CA ASN A 380 -18.92 -5.99 20.24
C ASN A 380 -19.31 -5.61 21.68
N SER A 381 -19.31 -4.32 22.03
CA SER A 381 -19.56 -3.84 23.39
C SER A 381 -20.49 -2.62 23.37
N ASN A 382 -21.24 -2.42 24.45
CA ASN A 382 -22.10 -1.25 24.64
C ASN A 382 -21.88 -0.52 25.97
N PHE A 383 -20.67 -0.62 26.51
CA PHE A 383 -20.40 -0.08 27.85
C PHE A 383 -20.44 1.45 27.87
N ARG A 384 -21.38 2.02 28.65
CA ARG A 384 -21.53 3.46 28.92
C ARG A 384 -21.59 4.35 27.67
N ASN A 385 -22.06 3.82 26.56
CA ASN A 385 -22.17 4.57 25.31
C ASN A 385 -23.41 5.48 25.31
N LYS A 386 -23.35 6.59 24.57
CA LYS A 386 -24.46 7.52 24.35
C LYS A 386 -24.56 7.90 22.88
N ASN A 387 -25.75 7.84 22.26
CA ASN A 387 -25.89 8.17 20.83
C ASN A 387 -24.87 7.43 19.94
N VAL A 388 -24.73 6.11 20.17
CA VAL A 388 -23.93 5.24 19.32
C VAL A 388 -24.88 4.44 18.43
N THR A 389 -24.67 4.54 17.12
CA THR A 389 -25.49 3.83 16.13
C THR A 389 -24.72 2.64 15.60
N TYR A 390 -25.33 1.46 15.64
CA TYR A 390 -24.93 0.30 14.85
C TYR A 390 -25.96 0.15 13.74
N ASP A 391 -25.53 -0.05 12.49
CA ASP A 391 -26.46 -0.36 11.39
C ASP A 391 -25.76 -1.01 10.19
N TYR A 392 -26.47 -1.91 9.49
CA TYR A 392 -25.99 -2.65 8.32
C TYR A 392 -24.69 -3.44 8.54
N ASN A 393 -24.37 -3.81 9.78
CA ASN A 393 -23.19 -4.65 10.07
C ASN A 393 -23.53 -6.13 9.91
N ILE A 394 -22.52 -6.94 9.58
CA ILE A 394 -22.64 -8.40 9.51
C ILE A 394 -21.77 -9.01 10.61
N TYR A 395 -22.40 -9.77 11.50
CA TYR A 395 -21.76 -10.51 12.59
C TYR A 395 -21.63 -11.99 12.22
N LEU A 396 -20.43 -12.55 12.32
CA LEU A 396 -20.16 -13.93 11.95
C LEU A 396 -19.48 -14.70 13.08
N ASN A 397 -19.75 -16.01 13.12
CA ASN A 397 -19.01 -17.00 13.91
C ASN A 397 -19.05 -16.78 15.44
N SER A 398 -20.02 -15.99 15.93
CA SER A 398 -20.41 -15.94 17.33
C SER A 398 -21.82 -15.35 17.47
N SER A 399 -22.63 -15.94 18.35
CA SER A 399 -23.96 -15.45 18.71
C SER A 399 -23.94 -14.41 19.85
N LYS A 400 -22.78 -14.18 20.50
CA LYS A 400 -22.66 -13.26 21.64
C LYS A 400 -22.47 -11.82 21.16
N ILE A 401 -23.57 -11.14 20.87
CA ILE A 401 -23.59 -9.75 20.40
C ILE A 401 -24.19 -8.88 21.50
N ALA A 402 -23.43 -7.89 21.98
CA ALA A 402 -23.86 -7.04 23.09
C ALA A 402 -24.85 -5.95 22.65
N VAL A 403 -24.75 -5.49 21.40
CA VAL A 403 -25.62 -4.47 20.81
C VAL A 403 -25.74 -4.70 19.31
N LYS A 404 -26.92 -4.46 18.73
CA LYS A 404 -27.17 -4.55 17.30
C LYS A 404 -28.09 -3.44 16.83
N GLY A 405 -27.87 -3.00 15.59
CA GLY A 405 -28.74 -2.12 14.85
C GLY A 405 -30.01 -2.79 14.33
N PRO A 406 -30.97 -1.99 13.83
CA PRO A 406 -32.17 -2.50 13.20
C PRO A 406 -31.88 -3.30 11.92
N ASN A 407 -30.89 -2.90 11.12
CA ASN A 407 -30.54 -3.58 9.85
C ASN A 407 -29.25 -4.41 9.95
N ASP A 408 -28.77 -4.69 11.16
CA ASP A 408 -27.64 -5.58 11.34
C ASP A 408 -28.04 -7.05 11.12
N VAL A 409 -27.13 -7.82 10.55
CA VAL A 409 -27.31 -9.24 10.23
C VAL A 409 -26.41 -10.10 11.10
N VAL A 410 -26.97 -11.14 11.71
CA VAL A 410 -26.20 -12.25 12.27
C VAL A 410 -26.15 -13.33 11.22
N ALA A 411 -24.96 -13.60 10.67
CA ALA A 411 -24.76 -14.60 9.64
C ALA A 411 -24.79 -16.01 10.24
N ASP A 412 -25.98 -16.58 10.33
CA ASP A 412 -26.20 -17.98 10.64
C ASP A 412 -25.96 -18.88 9.41
N SER A 413 -26.17 -20.19 9.59
CA SER A 413 -26.00 -21.17 8.50
C SER A 413 -26.91 -20.90 7.30
N GLU A 414 -28.13 -20.41 7.53
CA GLU A 414 -29.06 -20.07 6.45
C GLU A 414 -28.55 -18.86 5.67
N PHE A 415 -28.15 -17.79 6.36
CA PHE A 415 -27.57 -16.62 5.73
C PHE A 415 -26.31 -16.98 4.93
N LEU A 416 -25.43 -17.81 5.49
CA LEU A 416 -24.22 -18.25 4.79
C LEU A 416 -24.53 -19.08 3.54
N SER A 417 -25.54 -19.97 3.60
CA SER A 417 -25.98 -20.76 2.45
C SER A 417 -26.49 -19.90 1.29
N LYS A 418 -27.17 -18.78 1.60
CA LYS A 418 -27.64 -17.78 0.63
C LYS A 418 -26.52 -16.87 0.12
N HIS A 419 -25.38 -16.84 0.81
CA HIS A 419 -24.23 -16.00 0.50
C HIS A 419 -22.91 -16.80 0.48
N PRO A 420 -22.77 -17.81 -0.41
CA PRO A 420 -21.64 -18.75 -0.39
C PRO A 420 -20.27 -18.07 -0.62
N THR A 421 -20.26 -16.86 -1.18
CA THR A 421 -19.03 -16.06 -1.30
C THR A 421 -18.49 -15.65 0.07
N ILE A 422 -19.36 -15.27 1.01
CA ILE A 422 -18.98 -14.92 2.38
C ILE A 422 -18.43 -16.16 3.08
N GLU A 423 -19.16 -17.28 3.01
CA GLU A 423 -18.74 -18.55 3.60
C GLU A 423 -17.36 -19.01 3.09
N ARG A 424 -17.16 -19.01 1.76
CA ARG A 424 -15.90 -19.41 1.12
C ARG A 424 -14.72 -18.50 1.46
N ILE A 425 -14.96 -17.19 1.62
CA ILE A 425 -13.91 -16.26 2.02
C ILE A 425 -13.47 -16.61 3.44
N PHE A 426 -14.40 -16.75 4.37
CA PHE A 426 -14.04 -16.98 5.77
C PHE A 426 -13.50 -18.39 6.06
N SER A 427 -13.96 -19.43 5.36
CA SER A 427 -13.45 -20.80 5.50
C SER A 427 -11.98 -20.92 5.06
N ASN A 428 -11.62 -20.31 3.93
CA ASN A 428 -10.25 -20.25 3.44
C ASN A 428 -9.32 -19.46 4.38
N TRP A 429 -9.83 -18.40 5.00
CA TRP A 429 -9.06 -17.58 5.92
C TRP A 429 -8.80 -18.29 7.24
N LYS A 430 -9.80 -18.98 7.80
CA LYS A 430 -9.67 -19.79 9.02
C LYS A 430 -8.52 -20.80 8.89
N SER A 431 -8.51 -21.60 7.82
CA SER A 431 -7.46 -22.59 7.55
C SER A 431 -6.05 -21.97 7.41
N LYS A 432 -5.94 -20.78 6.81
CA LYS A 432 -4.65 -20.10 6.67
C LYS A 432 -4.18 -19.43 7.97
N LEU A 433 -5.10 -18.99 8.83
CA LEU A 433 -4.78 -18.43 10.14
C LEU A 433 -4.26 -19.51 11.09
N ASP A 434 -4.87 -20.69 11.07
CA ASP A 434 -4.45 -21.86 11.87
C ASP A 434 -3.01 -22.29 11.52
N LYS A 435 -2.59 -22.13 10.25
CA LYS A 435 -1.21 -22.38 9.80
C LYS A 435 -0.19 -21.31 10.24
N GLN A 436 -0.63 -20.09 10.53
CA GLN A 436 0.23 -18.98 10.96
C GLN A 436 0.43 -18.90 12.48
N ASN A 437 -0.48 -19.49 13.26
CA ASN A 437 -0.43 -19.53 14.72
C ASN A 437 -0.43 -20.99 15.24
N PRO A 438 0.71 -21.72 15.21
CA PRO A 438 0.80 -22.95 15.97
C PRO A 438 0.65 -22.63 17.48
N PRO A 439 -0.18 -23.39 18.23
CA PRO A 439 -0.25 -23.27 19.67
C PRO A 439 1.10 -23.71 20.24
N THR A 440 1.75 -22.82 20.98
CA THR A 440 3.09 -22.92 21.61
C THR A 440 4.29 -22.62 20.68
N ARG A 441 4.98 -21.52 20.99
CA ARG A 441 6.37 -21.28 20.54
C ARG A 441 7.30 -21.56 21.73
N THR A 442 7.67 -22.82 21.92
CA THR A 442 8.88 -23.18 22.66
C THR A 442 9.97 -23.45 21.63
N ASN A 443 11.06 -22.67 21.71
CA ASN A 443 12.39 -22.82 21.09
C ASN A 443 12.46 -23.21 19.60
N VAL A 444 13.11 -22.37 18.78
CA VAL A 444 13.44 -22.73 17.40
C VAL A 444 14.92 -22.49 17.14
N GLU A 445 15.68 -23.58 17.10
CA GLU A 445 16.92 -23.69 16.35
C GLU A 445 16.64 -23.72 14.84
N SER A 446 17.59 -23.22 14.06
CA SER A 446 17.52 -23.07 12.61
C SER A 446 18.00 -24.32 11.86
N LYS A 447 17.15 -24.96 11.06
CA LYS A 447 17.57 -25.78 9.90
C LYS A 447 16.63 -25.62 8.71
N SER A 448 17.25 -25.71 7.52
CA SER A 448 16.73 -25.52 6.17
C SER A 448 15.97 -26.75 5.64
N ALA A 449 14.83 -26.55 4.95
CA ALA A 449 14.22 -27.55 4.06
C ALA A 449 13.19 -26.92 3.07
N SER A 450 13.11 -27.50 1.87
CA SER A 450 12.33 -27.07 0.69
C SER A 450 10.85 -27.51 0.72
N LEU A 451 9.95 -26.81 0.00
CA LEU A 451 8.48 -27.03 -0.01
C LEU A 451 7.95 -27.57 -1.36
N VAL A 452 6.98 -28.49 -1.33
CA VAL A 452 6.18 -29.01 -2.47
C VAL A 452 4.68 -28.70 -2.19
N CYS A 453 3.90 -28.33 -3.22
CA CYS A 453 2.46 -28.00 -3.13
C CYS A 453 1.71 -28.62 -4.32
N GLU A 454 0.56 -29.27 -4.09
CA GLU A 454 -0.28 -29.88 -5.14
C GLU A 454 -1.56 -29.06 -5.46
N PRO A 455 -2.07 -29.08 -6.72
CA PRO A 455 -3.24 -28.31 -7.16
C PRO A 455 -4.62 -29.00 -6.97
N MET A 456 -5.67 -28.20 -6.71
CA MET A 456 -7.08 -28.64 -6.60
C MET A 456 -7.99 -27.93 -7.64
N THR A 457 -9.00 -28.62 -8.18
CA THR A 457 -9.91 -28.09 -9.21
C THR A 457 -11.24 -27.58 -8.65
N TYR A 458 -11.77 -26.49 -9.21
CA TYR A 458 -13.11 -25.94 -8.95
C TYR A 458 -13.89 -25.73 -10.25
N THR A 459 -15.21 -25.54 -10.18
CA THR A 459 -16.06 -25.29 -11.35
C THR A 459 -16.94 -24.06 -11.12
N LEU A 460 -16.97 -23.12 -12.09
CA LEU A 460 -17.82 -21.93 -12.06
C LEU A 460 -18.52 -21.78 -13.42
N GLN A 461 -19.85 -21.61 -13.43
CA GLN A 461 -20.68 -21.52 -14.65
C GLN A 461 -20.34 -22.62 -15.67
N SER A 462 -20.27 -23.87 -15.20
CA SER A 462 -19.99 -25.05 -16.03
C SER A 462 -18.61 -25.08 -16.70
N LYS A 463 -17.66 -24.24 -16.26
CA LYS A 463 -16.26 -24.30 -16.71
C LYS A 463 -15.32 -24.65 -15.55
N PRO A 464 -14.42 -25.64 -15.73
CA PRO A 464 -13.44 -26.00 -14.71
C PRO A 464 -12.31 -24.96 -14.61
N ILE A 465 -11.86 -24.71 -13.38
CA ILE A 465 -10.81 -23.77 -13.00
C ILE A 465 -9.89 -24.51 -12.01
N GLN A 466 -8.63 -24.69 -12.38
CA GLN A 466 -7.62 -25.32 -11.51
C GLN A 466 -7.02 -24.28 -10.55
N VAL A 467 -6.89 -24.63 -9.28
CA VAL A 467 -6.35 -23.77 -8.21
C VAL A 467 -5.43 -24.56 -7.28
N GLY A 468 -4.13 -24.36 -7.47
CA GLY A 468 -3.02 -24.67 -6.59
C GLY A 468 -1.71 -24.67 -7.38
N CYS A 469 -0.56 -24.87 -6.74
CA CYS A 469 0.72 -24.62 -7.40
C CYS A 469 1.03 -25.71 -8.44
N SER A 470 1.13 -25.32 -9.72
CA SER A 470 2.03 -26.01 -10.64
C SER A 470 3.47 -25.68 -10.24
N SER A 471 4.33 -26.68 -10.20
CA SER A 471 5.77 -26.53 -10.08
C SER A 471 6.32 -25.82 -11.31
N THR A 472 6.28 -24.48 -11.31
CA THR A 472 7.17 -23.64 -12.13
C THR A 472 7.16 -22.20 -11.60
N SER A 473 8.37 -21.79 -11.16
CA SER A 473 8.85 -20.49 -10.69
C SER A 473 7.91 -19.26 -10.69
N LEU A 474 7.73 -18.71 -9.48
CA LEU A 474 7.48 -17.31 -9.09
C LEU A 474 7.28 -16.30 -10.24
N ALA A 475 6.02 -15.99 -10.54
CA ALA A 475 5.59 -14.74 -11.19
C ALA A 475 4.76 -13.92 -10.17
N GLN A 476 5.18 -12.68 -9.93
CA GLN A 476 4.54 -11.74 -9.02
C GLN A 476 3.16 -11.30 -9.55
N THR A 477 2.12 -11.45 -8.71
CA THR A 477 0.80 -10.87 -8.97
C THR A 477 0.74 -9.45 -8.42
N THR A 478 0.70 -8.49 -9.35
CA THR A 478 0.40 -7.08 -9.07
C THR A 478 -1.07 -6.90 -8.70
N ALA A 479 -1.33 -6.08 -7.68
CA ALA A 479 -2.67 -5.60 -7.36
C ALA A 479 -3.26 -4.83 -8.55
N SER A 480 -4.56 -5.00 -8.82
CA SER A 480 -5.29 -4.06 -9.66
C SER A 480 -5.36 -2.70 -8.97
N PRO A 481 -4.94 -1.60 -9.63
CA PRO A 481 -5.04 -0.27 -9.04
C PRO A 481 -6.50 0.17 -8.98
N SER A 482 -6.93 0.69 -7.83
CA SER A 482 -8.01 1.68 -7.84
C SER A 482 -7.51 2.84 -8.69
N ALA A 483 -8.19 3.13 -9.80
CA ALA A 483 -7.85 4.21 -10.71
C ALA A 483 -7.87 5.56 -9.97
N GLN A 484 -6.72 5.96 -9.42
CA GLN A 484 -6.40 7.37 -9.31
C GLN A 484 -6.11 7.80 -10.75
N THR A 485 -7.06 8.50 -11.36
CA THR A 485 -6.93 9.02 -12.72
C THR A 485 -5.82 10.07 -12.72
N THR A 486 -4.57 9.67 -12.95
CA THR A 486 -3.54 10.57 -13.44
C THR A 486 -3.94 10.97 -14.86
N ALA A 487 -4.68 12.06 -14.98
CA ALA A 487 -4.92 12.71 -16.26
C ALA A 487 -3.63 13.44 -16.67
N PHE A 488 -3.07 13.07 -17.82
CA PHE A 488 -1.95 13.81 -18.43
C PHE A 488 -2.52 14.96 -19.25
N SER A 489 -1.86 16.12 -19.23
CA SER A 489 -2.35 17.34 -19.87
C SER A 489 -2.48 17.24 -21.40
N ASP A 490 -1.73 16.33 -22.02
CA ASP A 490 -1.63 16.10 -23.46
C ASP A 490 -2.24 14.76 -23.91
N VAL A 491 -3.00 14.08 -23.04
CA VAL A 491 -3.74 12.86 -23.36
C VAL A 491 -5.22 13.11 -23.11
N SER A 492 -5.96 13.45 -24.16
CA SER A 492 -7.41 13.64 -24.07
C SER A 492 -8.12 12.32 -23.73
N SER A 493 -9.29 12.41 -23.10
CA SER A 493 -10.07 11.22 -22.72
C SER A 493 -10.53 10.37 -23.91
N ASN A 494 -10.66 10.99 -25.10
CA ASN A 494 -10.98 10.33 -26.36
C ASN A 494 -9.74 9.90 -27.17
N TYR A 495 -8.53 10.12 -26.67
CA TYR A 495 -7.31 9.66 -27.32
C TYR A 495 -7.28 8.12 -27.38
N TRP A 496 -6.91 7.54 -28.53
CA TRP A 496 -7.05 6.10 -28.79
C TRP A 496 -6.33 5.21 -27.76
N ALA A 497 -5.24 5.72 -27.17
CA ALA A 497 -4.46 5.02 -26.16
C ALA A 497 -4.72 5.49 -24.73
N ALA A 498 -5.67 6.39 -24.49
CA ALA A 498 -5.91 7.00 -23.18
C ALA A 498 -6.06 5.96 -22.06
N GLN A 499 -6.88 4.92 -22.30
CA GLN A 499 -7.10 3.86 -21.33
C GLN A 499 -5.84 3.00 -21.08
N PHE A 500 -5.08 2.64 -22.12
CA PHE A 500 -3.82 1.90 -21.95
C PHE A 500 -2.82 2.70 -21.10
N ILE A 501 -2.68 3.99 -21.43
CA ILE A 501 -1.76 4.92 -20.76
C ILE A 501 -2.16 5.10 -19.30
N GLN A 502 -3.44 5.36 -19.03
CA GLN A 502 -3.97 5.55 -17.68
C GLN A 502 -3.78 4.30 -16.83
N GLN A 503 -4.06 3.12 -17.37
CA GLN A 503 -3.94 1.86 -16.63
C GLN A 503 -2.49 1.50 -16.34
N LEU A 504 -1.57 1.68 -17.29
CA LEU A 504 -0.15 1.47 -17.04
C LEU A 504 0.46 2.51 -16.10
N SER A 505 -0.02 3.76 -16.14
CA SER A 505 0.39 4.81 -15.20
C SER A 505 -0.07 4.48 -13.78
N GLY A 506 -1.33 4.06 -13.60
CA GLY A 506 -1.87 3.61 -12.32
C GLY A 506 -1.15 2.37 -11.75
N ARG A 507 -0.48 1.59 -12.61
CA ARG A 507 0.37 0.45 -12.24
C ARG A 507 1.84 0.83 -11.99
N GLY A 508 2.21 2.09 -12.17
CA GLY A 508 3.59 2.56 -12.04
C GLY A 508 4.55 2.05 -13.12
N VAL A 509 4.04 1.44 -14.20
CA VAL A 509 4.84 0.91 -15.32
C VAL A 509 5.39 2.05 -16.16
N ILE A 510 4.54 3.03 -16.45
CA ILE A 510 4.90 4.25 -17.17
C ILE A 510 4.62 5.47 -16.30
N ALA A 511 5.36 6.56 -16.55
CA ALA A 511 5.17 7.84 -15.88
C ALA A 511 5.18 8.96 -16.91
N GLY A 512 4.48 10.05 -16.58
CA GLY A 512 4.57 11.32 -17.30
C GLY A 512 5.78 12.13 -16.87
N PHE A 513 5.90 13.31 -17.46
CA PHE A 513 6.96 14.27 -17.22
C PHE A 513 6.57 15.23 -16.08
N PRO A 514 7.54 15.95 -15.48
CA PRO A 514 7.27 16.90 -14.41
C PRO A 514 6.30 18.04 -14.79
N ASP A 515 6.17 18.33 -16.09
CA ASP A 515 5.24 19.31 -16.67
C ASP A 515 3.78 18.81 -16.74
N GLY A 516 3.51 17.56 -16.32
CA GLY A 516 2.19 16.93 -16.36
C GLY A 516 1.83 16.27 -17.69
N SER A 517 2.73 16.30 -18.69
CA SER A 517 2.53 15.64 -19.99
C SER A 517 2.92 14.15 -19.95
N PHE A 518 2.38 13.36 -20.87
CA PHE A 518 2.81 11.99 -21.16
C PHE A 518 3.69 11.89 -22.41
N ARG A 519 3.47 12.79 -23.37
CA ARG A 519 4.09 12.87 -24.70
C ARG A 519 3.85 11.60 -25.52
N PRO A 520 2.59 11.30 -25.88
CA PRO A 520 2.20 10.01 -26.47
C PRO A 520 2.89 9.71 -27.81
N GLU A 521 3.28 10.74 -28.57
CA GLU A 521 3.90 10.61 -29.90
C GLU A 521 5.43 10.58 -29.87
N GLU A 522 6.07 10.83 -28.73
CA GLU A 522 7.53 10.75 -28.65
C GLU A 522 8.01 9.30 -28.84
N ALA A 523 9.14 9.15 -29.53
CA ALA A 523 9.80 7.87 -29.76
C ALA A 523 10.34 7.27 -28.45
N VAL A 524 10.26 5.95 -28.32
CA VAL A 524 10.85 5.22 -27.18
C VAL A 524 12.23 4.68 -27.56
N THR A 525 13.23 4.96 -26.74
CA THR A 525 14.57 4.35 -26.88
C THR A 525 14.60 2.92 -26.34
N ARG A 526 15.54 2.10 -26.82
CA ARG A 526 15.75 0.73 -26.32
C ARG A 526 16.00 0.69 -24.80
N ALA A 527 16.72 1.67 -24.25
CA ALA A 527 16.92 1.79 -22.81
C ALA A 527 15.63 2.11 -22.03
N GLN A 528 14.81 3.03 -22.54
CA GLN A 528 13.50 3.34 -21.94
C GLN A 528 12.56 2.13 -22.01
N PHE A 529 12.54 1.43 -23.14
CA PHE A 529 11.76 0.22 -23.28
C PHE A 529 12.22 -0.88 -22.30
N ALA A 530 13.54 -1.08 -22.11
CA ALA A 530 14.09 -1.98 -21.11
C ALA A 530 13.59 -1.65 -19.69
N ALA A 531 13.54 -0.37 -19.32
CA ALA A 531 13.00 0.07 -18.05
C ALA A 531 11.49 -0.19 -17.92
N MET A 532 10.71 0.00 -19.00
CA MET A 532 9.27 -0.26 -19.00
C MET A 532 8.96 -1.75 -18.86
N VAL A 533 9.66 -2.64 -19.58
CA VAL A 533 9.39 -4.08 -19.49
C VAL A 533 9.76 -4.67 -18.13
N ASN A 534 10.83 -4.20 -17.48
CA ASN A 534 11.17 -4.65 -16.12
C ASN A 534 10.16 -4.22 -15.06
N LYS A 535 9.53 -3.05 -15.25
CA LYS A 535 8.44 -2.59 -14.38
C LYS A 535 7.15 -3.37 -14.63
N ALA A 536 6.88 -3.70 -15.90
CA ALA A 536 5.68 -4.44 -16.29
C ALA A 536 5.75 -5.92 -15.91
N PHE A 537 6.90 -6.56 -16.09
CA PHE A 537 7.07 -8.01 -15.97
C PHE A 537 8.19 -8.34 -14.99
N GLN A 538 7.84 -9.05 -13.93
CA GLN A 538 8.80 -9.54 -12.95
C GLN A 538 8.95 -11.05 -13.14
N LYS A 539 10.02 -11.45 -13.85
CA LYS A 539 10.34 -12.84 -14.21
C LYS A 539 11.69 -13.25 -13.59
N PRO A 540 11.89 -14.54 -13.29
CA PRO A 540 13.21 -15.05 -12.93
C PRO A 540 14.21 -14.91 -14.09
N ALA A 541 15.50 -14.81 -13.76
CA ALA A 541 16.55 -14.77 -14.76
C ALA A 541 16.58 -16.08 -15.56
N GLN A 542 16.57 -15.97 -16.89
CA GLN A 542 16.64 -17.08 -17.84
C GLN A 542 18.04 -17.24 -18.46
N ARG A 543 18.88 -16.21 -18.36
CA ARG A 543 20.28 -16.22 -18.79
C ARG A 543 21.15 -15.37 -17.86
N GLN A 544 22.45 -15.64 -17.85
CA GLN A 544 23.45 -14.90 -17.07
C GLN A 544 23.50 -13.44 -17.51
N ALA A 545 23.76 -12.53 -16.56
CA ALA A 545 23.94 -11.12 -16.88
C ALA A 545 25.22 -10.93 -17.70
N ILE A 546 25.18 -10.02 -18.67
CA ILE A 546 26.34 -9.61 -19.46
C ILE A 546 26.46 -8.08 -19.41
N ASN A 547 27.69 -7.59 -19.56
CA ASN A 547 27.95 -6.18 -19.79
C ASN A 547 28.07 -5.93 -21.29
N PHE A 548 27.21 -5.07 -21.82
CA PHE A 548 27.30 -4.63 -23.21
C PHE A 548 28.40 -3.58 -23.36
N ALA A 549 29.16 -3.66 -24.44
CA ALA A 549 30.32 -2.79 -24.69
C ALA A 549 29.96 -1.30 -24.78
N ASP A 550 28.73 -0.97 -25.19
CA ASP A 550 28.22 0.39 -25.35
C ASP A 550 27.27 0.83 -24.21
N VAL A 551 27.27 0.10 -23.08
CA VAL A 551 26.49 0.45 -21.88
C VAL A 551 27.44 0.63 -20.70
N PRO A 552 27.87 1.87 -20.40
CA PRO A 552 28.67 2.16 -19.21
C PRO A 552 27.97 1.70 -17.93
N SER A 553 28.73 1.26 -16.92
CA SER A 553 28.18 0.78 -15.64
C SER A 553 27.39 1.86 -14.89
N ASN A 554 27.72 3.14 -15.10
CA ASN A 554 27.02 4.30 -14.56
C ASN A 554 25.88 4.83 -15.45
N TYR A 555 25.61 4.21 -16.61
CA TYR A 555 24.49 4.59 -17.45
C TYR A 555 23.17 4.36 -16.70
N TRP A 556 22.25 5.33 -16.75
CA TRP A 556 21.02 5.32 -15.92
C TRP A 556 20.17 4.05 -16.07
N ALA A 557 20.20 3.45 -17.27
CA ALA A 557 19.47 2.22 -17.57
C ALA A 557 20.33 0.96 -17.51
N SER A 558 21.60 1.02 -17.07
CA SER A 558 22.52 -0.13 -17.08
C SER A 558 21.91 -1.36 -16.39
N SER A 559 21.37 -1.19 -15.18
CA SER A 559 20.68 -2.26 -14.46
C SER A 559 19.40 -2.71 -15.18
N ALA A 560 18.62 -1.79 -15.75
CA ALA A 560 17.41 -2.14 -16.49
C ALA A 560 17.71 -2.93 -17.77
N ILE A 561 18.78 -2.57 -18.48
CA ILE A 561 19.25 -3.25 -19.68
C ILE A 561 19.72 -4.66 -19.34
N GLN A 562 20.56 -4.79 -18.30
CA GLN A 562 21.02 -6.10 -17.83
C GLN A 562 19.84 -6.98 -17.40
N GLN A 563 18.88 -6.43 -16.65
CA GLN A 563 17.72 -7.19 -16.21
C GLN A 563 16.83 -7.60 -17.39
N ALA A 564 16.48 -6.68 -18.29
CA ALA A 564 15.66 -6.99 -19.46
C ALA A 564 16.33 -8.03 -20.36
N TYR A 565 17.67 -8.02 -20.39
CA TYR A 565 18.46 -9.10 -20.96
C TYR A 565 18.25 -10.41 -20.18
N THR A 566 18.60 -10.48 -18.90
CA THR A 566 18.53 -11.74 -18.15
C THR A 566 17.15 -12.38 -18.13
N ILE A 567 16.06 -11.59 -18.14
CA ILE A 567 14.68 -12.12 -18.13
C ILE A 567 14.11 -12.47 -19.52
N GLY A 568 14.92 -12.34 -20.58
CA GLY A 568 14.60 -12.81 -21.93
C GLY A 568 13.81 -11.83 -22.80
N PHE A 569 13.52 -10.62 -22.33
CA PHE A 569 12.76 -9.63 -23.11
C PHE A 569 13.62 -8.97 -24.19
N LEU A 570 14.86 -8.57 -23.89
CA LEU A 570 15.70 -7.84 -24.85
C LEU A 570 17.04 -8.50 -25.09
N SER A 571 17.45 -8.64 -26.33
CA SER A 571 18.81 -9.08 -26.69
C SER A 571 19.64 -7.92 -27.21
N GLY A 572 20.96 -8.05 -27.15
CA GLY A 572 21.88 -7.15 -27.85
C GLY A 572 21.95 -7.44 -29.35
N TYR A 573 22.63 -6.56 -30.06
CA TYR A 573 23.07 -6.70 -31.43
C TYR A 573 24.41 -7.43 -31.52
N PRO A 574 24.81 -7.91 -32.72
CA PRO A 574 26.15 -8.43 -32.95
C PRO A 574 27.26 -7.48 -32.44
N GLY A 575 28.37 -8.05 -31.98
CA GLY A 575 29.48 -7.28 -31.40
C GLY A 575 29.29 -6.87 -29.92
N ASN A 576 28.42 -7.57 -29.17
CA ASN A 576 28.15 -7.31 -27.76
C ASN A 576 27.66 -5.87 -27.48
N ARG A 577 26.77 -5.35 -28.34
CA ARG A 577 26.20 -3.99 -28.23
C ARG A 577 24.72 -4.03 -27.89
N PHE A 578 24.23 -3.04 -27.15
CA PHE A 578 22.82 -2.89 -26.85
C PHE A 578 22.15 -1.72 -27.60
N GLU A 579 22.91 -0.70 -27.98
CA GLU A 579 22.41 0.55 -28.59
C GLU A 579 21.33 1.25 -27.73
N PRO A 580 21.66 1.68 -26.49
CA PRO A 580 20.66 2.14 -25.52
C PRO A 580 19.85 3.36 -25.96
N ASN A 581 20.41 4.23 -26.80
CA ASN A 581 19.78 5.47 -27.27
C ASN A 581 19.03 5.30 -28.61
N GLN A 582 19.12 4.13 -29.26
CA GLN A 582 18.41 3.90 -30.51
C GLN A 582 16.91 3.83 -30.24
N ALA A 583 16.12 4.53 -31.05
CA ALA A 583 14.67 4.45 -31.00
C ALA A 583 14.20 3.06 -31.48
N ILE A 584 13.38 2.38 -30.69
CA ILE A 584 13.05 0.97 -30.91
C ILE A 584 11.98 0.81 -32.02
N PRO A 585 12.22 -0.04 -33.04
CA PRO A 585 11.19 -0.34 -34.04
C PRO A 585 10.00 -1.13 -33.46
N ARG A 586 8.80 -0.92 -34.01
CA ARG A 586 7.57 -1.62 -33.58
C ARG A 586 7.71 -3.14 -33.57
N GLN A 587 8.33 -3.71 -34.60
CA GLN A 587 8.55 -5.16 -34.66
C GLN A 587 9.45 -5.66 -33.52
N GLN A 588 10.44 -4.86 -33.09
CA GLN A 588 11.32 -5.26 -31.99
C GLN A 588 10.60 -5.23 -30.64
N VAL A 589 9.64 -4.32 -30.45
CA VAL A 589 8.79 -4.32 -29.25
C VAL A 589 7.94 -5.60 -29.20
N LEU A 590 7.29 -5.97 -30.31
CA LEU A 590 6.45 -7.17 -30.37
C LEU A 590 7.25 -8.46 -30.23
N VAL A 591 8.42 -8.54 -30.90
CA VAL A 591 9.37 -9.66 -30.73
C VAL A 591 9.81 -9.77 -29.27
N SER A 592 10.14 -8.65 -28.65
CA SER A 592 10.56 -8.60 -27.25
C SER A 592 9.47 -9.13 -26.31
N LEU A 593 8.22 -8.70 -26.49
CA LEU A 593 7.11 -9.14 -25.65
C LEU A 593 6.77 -10.61 -25.87
N ALA A 594 6.75 -11.10 -27.12
CA ALA A 594 6.49 -12.50 -27.42
C ALA A 594 7.59 -13.41 -26.85
N ASN A 595 8.86 -13.10 -27.10
CA ASN A 595 10.00 -13.88 -26.58
C ASN A 595 10.06 -13.80 -25.05
N GLY A 596 9.91 -12.60 -24.49
CA GLY A 596 9.90 -12.36 -23.06
C GLY A 596 8.76 -13.07 -22.33
N LEU A 597 7.63 -13.31 -22.99
CA LEU A 597 6.52 -14.10 -22.43
C LEU A 597 6.58 -15.59 -22.82
N GLY A 598 7.57 -16.00 -23.62
CA GLY A 598 7.73 -17.39 -24.08
C GLY A 598 6.62 -17.84 -25.02
N TYR A 599 6.00 -16.91 -25.76
CA TYR A 599 4.96 -17.24 -26.72
C TYR A 599 5.56 -17.72 -28.04
N SER A 600 5.05 -18.85 -28.50
CA SER A 600 5.25 -19.40 -29.84
C SER A 600 3.92 -19.43 -30.60
N SER A 601 3.99 -19.32 -31.91
CA SER A 601 2.84 -19.45 -32.80
C SER A 601 2.30 -20.87 -32.77
N GLY A 602 0.99 -21.04 -32.64
CA GLY A 602 0.32 -22.34 -32.60
C GLY A 602 0.14 -23.02 -33.97
N GLY A 603 0.46 -22.33 -35.07
CA GLY A 603 0.24 -22.81 -36.43
C GLY A 603 1.17 -22.17 -37.48
N ASN A 604 0.67 -22.04 -38.72
CA ASN A 604 1.43 -21.45 -39.81
C ASN A 604 1.50 -19.93 -39.66
N ASN A 605 2.69 -19.40 -39.34
CA ASN A 605 2.95 -17.96 -39.20
C ASN A 605 2.39 -17.11 -40.34
N GLU A 606 2.53 -17.56 -41.58
CA GLU A 606 2.10 -16.78 -42.74
C GLU A 606 0.57 -16.65 -42.80
N SER A 607 -0.18 -17.63 -42.31
CA SER A 607 -1.64 -17.53 -42.25
C SER A 607 -2.10 -16.43 -41.29
N THR A 608 -1.49 -16.35 -40.11
CA THR A 608 -1.75 -15.29 -39.13
C THR A 608 -1.29 -13.93 -39.65
N LEU A 609 -0.08 -13.85 -40.22
CA LEU A 609 0.52 -12.59 -40.65
C LEU A 609 -0.16 -11.99 -41.88
N ARG A 610 -0.83 -12.78 -42.73
CA ARG A 610 -1.65 -12.28 -43.87
C ARG A 610 -2.76 -11.31 -43.44
N TYR A 611 -3.09 -11.25 -42.15
CA TYR A 611 -3.97 -10.23 -41.60
C TYR A 611 -3.43 -8.80 -41.83
N PHE A 612 -2.10 -8.62 -41.84
CA PHE A 612 -1.46 -7.33 -42.04
C PHE A 612 -1.15 -7.07 -43.51
N ASN A 613 -1.59 -5.93 -44.03
CA ASN A 613 -1.35 -5.49 -45.40
C ASN A 613 0.15 -5.32 -45.72
N ASP A 614 0.96 -5.09 -44.70
CA ASP A 614 2.39 -4.87 -44.77
C ASP A 614 3.22 -6.03 -44.18
N ALA A 615 2.66 -7.24 -44.12
CA ALA A 615 3.33 -8.44 -43.63
C ALA A 615 4.65 -8.77 -44.37
N SER A 616 4.78 -8.35 -45.64
CA SER A 616 6.04 -8.50 -46.39
C SER A 616 7.19 -7.69 -45.82
N LYS A 617 6.91 -6.62 -45.05
CA LYS A 617 7.93 -5.77 -44.40
C LYS A 617 8.40 -6.33 -43.05
N ILE A 618 7.78 -7.41 -42.55
CA ILE A 618 8.19 -8.05 -41.30
C ILE A 618 9.49 -8.81 -41.54
N ALA A 619 10.54 -8.45 -40.80
CA ALA A 619 11.83 -9.12 -40.89
C ALA A 619 11.68 -10.62 -40.58
N SER A 620 12.47 -11.47 -41.25
CA SER A 620 12.39 -12.93 -41.12
C SER A 620 12.42 -13.41 -39.67
N TYR A 621 13.34 -12.86 -38.86
CA TYR A 621 13.46 -13.17 -37.43
C TYR A 621 12.22 -12.79 -36.60
N ALA A 622 11.42 -11.84 -37.07
CA ALA A 622 10.29 -11.27 -36.35
C ALA A 622 8.96 -11.95 -36.70
N ARG A 623 8.90 -12.72 -37.80
CA ARG A 623 7.64 -13.32 -38.30
C ARG A 623 6.99 -14.22 -37.26
N SER A 624 7.71 -15.21 -36.74
CA SER A 624 7.18 -16.14 -35.73
C SER A 624 6.76 -15.44 -34.43
N PRO A 625 7.60 -14.61 -33.79
CA PRO A 625 7.20 -13.88 -32.58
C PRO A 625 5.99 -12.95 -32.80
N ILE A 626 5.88 -12.29 -33.97
CA ILE A 626 4.75 -11.41 -34.26
C ILE A 626 3.47 -12.19 -34.55
N ALA A 627 3.56 -13.34 -35.22
CA ALA A 627 2.42 -14.25 -35.35
C ALA A 627 1.91 -14.67 -33.97
N ALA A 628 2.81 -15.09 -33.07
CA ALA A 628 2.47 -15.43 -31.69
C ALA A 628 1.86 -14.24 -30.93
N ALA A 629 2.43 -13.04 -31.05
CA ALA A 629 1.89 -11.83 -30.44
C ALA A 629 0.49 -11.49 -30.98
N THR A 630 0.21 -11.77 -32.25
CA THR A 630 -1.09 -11.55 -32.90
C THR A 630 -2.13 -12.54 -32.39
N GLU A 631 -1.78 -13.83 -32.31
CA GLU A 631 -2.64 -14.89 -31.74
C GLU A 631 -2.99 -14.62 -30.28
N LYS A 632 -2.06 -14.00 -29.53
CA LYS A 632 -2.26 -13.59 -28.13
C LYS A 632 -2.89 -12.20 -27.98
N GLN A 633 -3.33 -11.57 -29.07
CA GLN A 633 -3.99 -10.26 -29.09
C GLN A 633 -3.15 -9.13 -28.45
N ILE A 634 -1.82 -9.23 -28.53
CA ILE A 634 -0.87 -8.20 -28.04
C ILE A 634 -0.80 -7.01 -29.01
N VAL A 635 -1.01 -7.27 -30.31
CA VAL A 635 -0.87 -6.26 -31.35
C VAL A 635 -2.02 -5.26 -31.31
N VAL A 636 -1.67 -3.98 -31.13
CA VAL A 636 -2.57 -2.82 -31.23
C VAL A 636 -2.11 -1.91 -32.38
N ASN A 637 -3.02 -1.63 -33.31
CA ASN A 637 -2.74 -0.89 -34.53
C ASN A 637 -3.76 0.24 -34.69
N TYR A 638 -3.27 1.47 -34.56
CA TYR A 638 -4.03 2.71 -34.76
C TYR A 638 -3.45 3.50 -35.95
N PRO A 639 -4.29 4.10 -36.81
CA PRO A 639 -5.76 3.98 -36.85
C PRO A 639 -6.25 2.72 -37.58
N ASN A 640 -5.40 2.08 -38.39
CA ASN A 640 -5.77 0.92 -39.22
C ASN A 640 -5.25 -0.38 -38.59
N VAL A 641 -6.15 -1.25 -38.13
CA VAL A 641 -5.80 -2.52 -37.50
C VAL A 641 -4.99 -3.47 -38.39
N LYS A 642 -5.11 -3.34 -39.71
CA LYS A 642 -4.39 -4.15 -40.71
C LYS A 642 -3.02 -3.60 -41.10
N SER A 643 -2.55 -2.50 -40.49
CA SER A 643 -1.23 -1.91 -40.78
C SER A 643 -0.31 -2.03 -39.57
N LEU A 644 0.67 -2.94 -39.65
CA LEU A 644 1.58 -3.20 -38.53
C LEU A 644 2.67 -2.13 -38.40
N ASN A 645 3.13 -1.58 -39.53
CA ASN A 645 4.27 -0.68 -39.66
C ASN A 645 5.54 -1.22 -38.96
N PRO A 646 6.01 -2.43 -39.31
CA PRO A 646 6.97 -3.19 -38.50
C PRO A 646 8.32 -2.49 -38.31
N THR A 647 8.79 -1.75 -39.32
CA THR A 647 10.09 -1.04 -39.29
C THR A 647 10.01 0.37 -38.72
N ALA A 648 8.81 0.92 -38.52
CA ALA A 648 8.65 2.26 -37.97
C ALA A 648 9.05 2.29 -36.49
N THR A 649 9.60 3.41 -36.03
CA THR A 649 9.88 3.66 -34.62
C THR A 649 8.60 3.63 -33.80
N ALA A 650 8.62 2.95 -32.65
CA ALA A 650 7.48 2.89 -31.76
C ALA A 650 7.37 4.15 -30.89
N THR A 651 6.17 4.73 -30.84
CA THR A 651 5.86 5.85 -29.95
C THR A 651 5.52 5.38 -28.54
N ARG A 652 5.56 6.29 -27.56
CA ARG A 652 5.19 6.01 -26.16
C ARG A 652 3.78 5.45 -26.02
N ALA A 653 2.81 5.96 -26.79
CA ALA A 653 1.44 5.44 -26.80
C ALA A 653 1.36 4.00 -27.33
N GLN A 654 2.10 3.70 -28.40
CA GLN A 654 2.14 2.37 -28.99
C GLN A 654 2.80 1.35 -28.07
N VAL A 655 3.93 1.70 -27.46
CA VAL A 655 4.61 0.85 -26.47
C VAL A 655 3.71 0.62 -25.25
N ALA A 656 2.99 1.64 -24.78
CA ALA A 656 2.02 1.50 -23.70
C ALA A 656 0.89 0.51 -24.06
N ALA A 657 0.32 0.63 -25.26
CA ALA A 657 -0.73 -0.27 -25.72
C ALA A 657 -0.24 -1.74 -25.81
N PHE A 658 0.94 -1.96 -26.39
CA PHE A 658 1.53 -3.31 -26.50
C PHE A 658 1.85 -3.93 -25.15
N ILE A 659 2.48 -3.18 -24.23
CA ILE A 659 2.79 -3.67 -22.88
C ILE A 659 1.51 -4.00 -22.13
N TYR A 660 0.48 -3.15 -22.23
CA TYR A 660 -0.79 -3.42 -21.56
C TYR A 660 -1.45 -4.69 -22.11
N GLN A 661 -1.50 -4.87 -23.42
CA GLN A 661 -2.07 -6.10 -23.98
C GLN A 661 -1.24 -7.35 -23.66
N ALA A 662 0.08 -7.22 -23.55
CA ALA A 662 0.94 -8.30 -23.05
C ALA A 662 0.66 -8.64 -21.56
N LEU A 663 0.26 -7.66 -20.75
CA LEU A 663 -0.26 -7.92 -19.40
C LEU A 663 -1.64 -8.61 -19.44
N VAL A 664 -2.53 -8.22 -20.37
CA VAL A 664 -3.83 -8.88 -20.56
C VAL A 664 -3.64 -10.34 -20.99
N SER A 665 -2.79 -10.59 -21.98
CA SER A 665 -2.53 -11.94 -22.51
C SER A 665 -1.91 -12.89 -21.48
N SER A 666 -1.24 -12.33 -20.46
CA SER A 666 -0.65 -13.08 -19.35
C SER A 666 -1.51 -13.06 -18.07
N ASN A 667 -2.79 -12.64 -18.17
CA ASN A 667 -3.74 -12.55 -17.07
C ASN A 667 -3.30 -11.64 -15.90
N GLN A 668 -2.46 -10.64 -16.19
CA GLN A 668 -1.97 -9.65 -15.24
C GLN A 668 -2.75 -8.33 -15.29
N ALA A 669 -3.58 -8.12 -16.31
CA ALA A 669 -4.46 -6.96 -16.44
C ALA A 669 -5.85 -7.33 -17.00
N PRO A 670 -6.92 -6.60 -16.64
CA PRO A 670 -8.23 -6.79 -17.26
C PRO A 670 -8.19 -6.32 -18.73
N ALA A 671 -8.99 -6.94 -19.59
CA ALA A 671 -9.09 -6.54 -20.98
C ALA A 671 -9.65 -5.11 -21.11
N ILE A 672 -9.06 -4.33 -22.02
CA ILE A 672 -9.60 -3.04 -22.46
C ILE A 672 -10.37 -3.27 -23.76
N ASN A 673 -11.61 -2.79 -23.80
CA ASN A 673 -12.39 -2.78 -25.04
C ASN A 673 -11.89 -1.65 -25.95
N SER A 674 -11.06 -1.98 -26.93
CA SER A 674 -10.53 -1.04 -27.91
C SER A 674 -10.66 -1.62 -29.31
N PRO A 675 -11.21 -0.86 -30.29
CA PRO A 675 -11.35 -1.33 -31.67
C PRO A 675 -10.01 -1.48 -32.39
N TYR A 676 -8.91 -1.01 -31.78
CA TYR A 676 -7.57 -1.04 -32.35
C TYR A 676 -6.78 -2.30 -31.97
N VAL A 677 -7.34 -3.16 -31.11
CA VAL A 677 -6.74 -4.45 -30.75
C VAL A 677 -7.00 -5.44 -31.89
N VAL A 678 -5.93 -6.03 -32.41
CA VAL A 678 -6.03 -7.02 -33.48
C VAL A 678 -6.69 -8.29 -32.93
N SER A 679 -7.84 -8.66 -33.50
CA SER A 679 -8.54 -9.90 -33.19
C SER A 679 -7.75 -11.10 -33.70
N ASN A 680 -7.80 -12.22 -32.98
CA ASN A 680 -7.16 -13.46 -33.43
C ASN A 680 -7.75 -13.90 -34.79
N PRO A 681 -6.98 -13.89 -35.90
CA PRO A 681 -7.49 -14.26 -37.23
C PRO A 681 -7.83 -15.75 -37.36
N SER A 682 -7.44 -16.57 -36.39
CA SER A 682 -7.62 -18.02 -36.38
C SER A 682 -8.94 -18.49 -35.75
N ASN A 683 -9.84 -17.56 -35.38
CA ASN A 683 -11.16 -17.83 -34.81
C ASN A 683 -12.29 -17.36 -35.71
#